data_AF-A0A2E4YNL1-F1
#
_entry.id   AF-A0A2E4YNL1-F1
#
_cell.length_a   1.000
_cell.length_b   1.000
_cell.length_c   1.000
_cell.angle_alpha   90.00
_cell.angle_beta   90.00
_cell.angle_gamma   90.00
#
_symmetry.space_group_name_H-M   'P 1'
#
loop_
_entity.id
_entity.type
_entity.pdbx_description
1 polymer ?
#
loop_
_entity_poly.entity_id
_entity_poly.type
_entity_poly.pdbx_seq_one_letter_code
_entity_poly.pdbx_strand_id
1 'polypeptide(L)'
;MSLKDSTIVYTKTDEAPALATYSLLPIIKAFTSTAGVNVELKDISLAGRILANFSDFLNDDQKVEDALSQLGELAKTPEANIIKLPNISASIPQLKAAISELQQKGYAIPDYPEEATSATDKDIKARYDKVKGSAVNPVLREGNSDRRAPKAVKNYAKNNPHSMGKWSSDSLSHVSSMQKGDFYASEKSLTIDRACSVRIEFESSNGNVELLKDNFPLLEGEIIDCSTMNMRELKSFLELEIQDAKEKGVLFSLHMKATMMKVSDPIIFGAAVEVFFKEVFEKYSQLFDEIGVDSRNGLGDVYAKLNALPETQKQQVIDDIEKVYQSRPDLAMVNSDKGITNLHVPSDVIIDASMPAMIRTSGQMWNKEGNQQDTKAVIPDRSYAGIYQATIDFCKNNGAFDPTTMGSVPNVGLMAQKAEEYGSHDKTFQLSSDGVVRVVDQNNTVLLSQKVNKGDVFRMCQVKDAPVQDWVKLAVNRATATGSPAVFWLDKNRAHDAELIKKVNSYLNQHNTEGLEIRILSPVEAINFSLQRINKGLDTISVTGNVLRDYLTDLFPILELGTSAKMLSIVPLMNGGGLFETGAGGSAPKHVQQFNEVGYLRWDSLGEFLALAVSLEHLGTKTSNKKALVLSEALDKATEKLLLENKSPARKLGQIDNRGSHFYIALYWADELAKQNDDKELKEEFTKIAKELSSEAENIDHQLISAQGNPVDIDGYYFADEQLSEKAMRPSSCLNKLLSEI
;
A
#
# COMPACT_ATOMS: atom_id res chain seq x y z
N MET A 1 -13.03 -12.46 33.11
CA MET A 1 -12.49 -12.18 31.77
C MET A 1 -11.16 -12.89 31.69
N SER A 2 -10.91 -13.74 30.69
CA SER A 2 -9.60 -14.41 30.62
C SER A 2 -8.56 -13.39 30.14
N LEU A 3 -7.30 -13.52 30.58
CA LEU A 3 -6.21 -12.65 30.10
C LEU A 3 -6.06 -12.68 28.57
N LYS A 4 -6.54 -13.73 27.89
CA LYS A 4 -6.51 -13.86 26.43
C LYS A 4 -7.53 -12.95 25.71
N ASP A 5 -8.64 -12.61 26.36
CA ASP A 5 -9.71 -11.80 25.74
C ASP A 5 -9.37 -10.30 25.73
N SER A 6 -8.35 -9.88 26.49
CA SER A 6 -7.94 -8.48 26.67
C SER A 6 -6.47 -8.24 26.25
N THR A 7 -6.02 -8.88 25.17
CA THR A 7 -4.67 -8.69 24.63
C THR A 7 -4.70 -7.95 23.30
N ILE A 8 -3.87 -6.92 23.17
CA ILE A 8 -3.49 -6.29 21.91
C ILE A 8 -2.13 -6.87 21.50
N VAL A 9 -2.03 -7.37 20.28
CA VAL A 9 -0.75 -7.71 19.67
C VAL A 9 -0.20 -6.48 18.97
N TYR A 10 1.01 -6.07 19.31
CA TYR A 10 1.78 -5.03 18.64
C TYR A 10 2.89 -5.68 17.81
N THR A 11 3.06 -5.30 16.55
CA THR A 11 4.12 -5.89 15.72
C THR A 11 5.44 -5.14 15.86
N LYS A 12 6.53 -5.84 16.21
CA LYS A 12 7.91 -5.38 16.01
C LYS A 12 8.27 -5.60 14.54
N THR A 13 8.68 -4.53 13.86
CA THR A 13 8.97 -4.55 12.42
C THR A 13 10.40 -4.10 12.14
N ASP A 14 10.62 -3.21 11.17
CA ASP A 14 11.92 -2.86 10.63
C ASP A 14 12.13 -1.34 10.68
N GLU A 15 13.39 -0.89 10.61
CA GLU A 15 13.78 0.49 10.35
C GLU A 15 13.11 1.52 11.30
N ALA A 16 12.45 2.56 10.74
CA ALA A 16 11.97 3.69 11.53
C ALA A 16 10.79 3.35 12.46
N PRO A 17 9.76 2.59 12.03
CA PRO A 17 8.73 2.09 12.96
C PRO A 17 9.29 1.21 14.08
N ALA A 18 10.32 0.39 13.81
CA ALA A 18 10.96 -0.40 14.85
C ALA A 18 11.62 0.48 15.92
N LEU A 19 12.36 1.51 15.51
CA LEU A 19 12.91 2.51 16.43
C LEU A 19 11.82 3.23 17.22
N ALA A 20 10.78 3.72 16.54
CA ALA A 20 9.65 4.40 17.20
C ALA A 20 8.97 3.52 18.26
N THR A 21 8.86 2.21 17.99
CA THR A 21 8.28 1.23 18.93
C THR A 21 9.03 1.19 20.26
N TYR A 22 10.36 1.30 20.28
CA TYR A 22 11.14 1.35 21.53
C TYR A 22 10.80 2.56 22.40
N SER A 23 10.29 3.65 21.82
CA SER A 23 9.86 4.84 22.55
C SER A 23 8.37 4.80 22.92
N LEU A 24 7.51 4.38 22.00
CA LEU A 24 6.05 4.43 22.18
C LEU A 24 5.48 3.26 22.98
N LEU A 25 5.98 2.04 22.77
CA LEU A 25 5.41 0.83 23.38
C LEU A 25 5.39 0.87 24.93
N PRO A 26 6.42 1.40 25.63
CA PRO A 26 6.35 1.58 27.08
C PRO A 26 5.21 2.50 27.53
N ILE A 27 4.93 3.58 26.77
CA ILE A 27 3.81 4.48 27.05
C ILE A 27 2.49 3.73 26.87
N ILE A 28 2.33 3.00 25.77
CA ILE A 28 1.12 2.22 25.51
C ILE A 28 0.88 1.24 26.66
N LYS A 29 1.88 0.43 27.02
CA LYS A 29 1.78 -0.56 28.10
C LYS A 29 1.38 0.06 29.45
N ALA A 30 1.99 1.19 29.79
CA ALA A 30 1.68 1.92 31.02
C ALA A 30 0.23 2.42 31.04
N PHE A 31 -0.27 2.98 29.94
CA PHE A 31 -1.64 3.51 29.89
C PHE A 31 -2.69 2.38 29.83
N THR A 32 -2.45 1.32 29.05
CA THR A 32 -3.43 0.25 28.85
C THR A 32 -3.54 -0.71 30.04
N SER A 33 -2.50 -0.82 30.89
CA SER A 33 -2.54 -1.63 32.11
C SER A 33 -3.65 -1.17 33.07
N THR A 34 -3.94 0.14 33.13
CA THR A 34 -5.00 0.75 33.95
C THR A 34 -6.41 0.26 33.58
N ALA A 35 -6.57 -0.25 32.34
CA ALA A 35 -7.80 -0.86 31.84
C ALA A 35 -7.75 -2.40 31.81
N GLY A 36 -6.71 -3.02 32.38
CA GLY A 36 -6.51 -4.46 32.35
C GLY A 36 -6.27 -5.01 30.94
N VAL A 37 -5.69 -4.20 30.05
CA VAL A 37 -5.37 -4.58 28.67
C VAL A 37 -3.88 -4.89 28.55
N ASN A 38 -3.57 -6.13 28.16
CA ASN A 38 -2.21 -6.60 27.93
C ASN A 38 -1.76 -6.22 26.50
N VAL A 39 -0.46 -5.93 26.32
CA VAL A 39 0.12 -5.64 25.01
C VAL A 39 1.31 -6.56 24.76
N GLU A 40 1.16 -7.49 23.82
CA GLU A 40 2.18 -8.47 23.44
C GLU A 40 2.92 -8.02 22.19
N LEU A 41 4.25 -8.10 22.21
CA LEU A 41 5.08 -7.75 21.05
C LEU A 41 5.36 -9.02 20.23
N LYS A 42 5.11 -8.98 18.91
CA LYS A 42 5.41 -10.09 17.98
C LYS A 42 6.36 -9.64 16.88
N ASP A 43 7.49 -10.34 16.73
CA ASP A 43 8.57 -9.96 15.81
C ASP A 43 8.33 -10.50 14.39
N ILE A 44 7.97 -9.60 13.49
CA ILE A 44 7.80 -9.88 12.06
C ILE A 44 8.82 -9.12 11.21
N SER A 45 9.93 -8.66 11.82
CA SER A 45 11.06 -8.05 11.11
C SER A 45 11.62 -8.98 10.03
N LEU A 46 12.33 -8.43 9.05
CA LEU A 46 13.04 -9.21 8.04
C LEU A 46 13.99 -10.23 8.69
N ALA A 47 14.79 -9.78 9.67
CA ALA A 47 15.71 -10.65 10.38
C ALA A 47 14.98 -11.77 11.16
N GLY A 48 13.95 -11.43 11.94
CA GLY A 48 13.15 -12.41 12.69
C GLY A 48 12.52 -13.48 11.78
N ARG A 49 11.98 -13.07 10.62
CA ARG A 49 11.40 -14.01 9.64
C ARG A 49 12.43 -14.89 8.95
N ILE A 50 13.64 -14.38 8.68
CA ILE A 50 14.77 -15.21 8.19
C ILE A 50 15.07 -16.27 9.25
N LEU A 51 15.33 -15.88 10.50
CA LEU A 51 15.70 -16.81 11.57
C LEU A 51 14.63 -17.88 11.81
N ALA A 52 13.34 -17.51 11.80
CA ALA A 52 12.24 -18.46 11.95
C ALA A 52 12.21 -19.55 10.84
N ASN A 53 12.51 -19.18 9.59
CA ASN A 53 12.48 -20.12 8.45
C ASN A 53 13.73 -21.01 8.34
N PHE A 54 14.79 -20.68 9.09
CA PHE A 54 16.06 -21.41 9.12
C PHE A 54 16.39 -21.94 10.52
N SER A 55 15.36 -22.23 11.34
CA SER A 55 15.54 -22.69 12.73
C SER A 55 16.40 -23.96 12.86
N ASP A 56 16.50 -24.76 11.80
CA ASP A 56 17.34 -25.96 11.68
C ASP A 56 18.83 -25.65 11.54
N PHE A 57 19.20 -24.41 11.23
CA PHE A 57 20.58 -23.90 11.16
C PHE A 57 21.01 -23.17 12.45
N LEU A 58 20.12 -23.04 13.43
CA LEU A 58 20.33 -22.22 14.62
C LEU A 58 20.61 -23.08 15.87
N ASN A 59 21.45 -22.55 16.75
CA ASN A 59 21.58 -23.09 18.11
C ASN A 59 20.28 -22.85 18.91
N ASP A 60 20.05 -23.63 19.97
CA ASP A 60 18.80 -23.55 20.73
C ASP A 60 18.54 -22.17 21.37
N ASP A 61 19.61 -21.44 21.73
CA ASP A 61 19.57 -20.07 22.24
C ASP A 61 19.40 -18.99 21.16
N GLN A 62 19.58 -19.34 19.89
CA GLN A 62 19.41 -18.46 18.73
C GLN A 62 18.04 -18.63 18.06
N LYS A 63 17.31 -19.70 18.38
CA LYS A 63 15.99 -19.96 17.79
C LYS A 63 14.99 -18.91 18.24
N VAL A 64 14.24 -18.40 17.25
CA VAL A 64 13.14 -17.47 17.46
C VAL A 64 11.82 -18.15 17.13
N GLU A 65 10.72 -17.62 17.65
CA GLU A 65 9.40 -18.09 17.25
C GLU A 65 9.06 -17.69 15.81
N ASP A 66 8.27 -18.52 15.13
CA ASP A 66 7.63 -18.14 13.87
C ASP A 66 6.39 -17.28 14.15
N ALA A 67 6.62 -16.03 14.55
CA ALA A 67 5.57 -15.09 14.88
C ALA A 67 4.63 -14.82 13.70
N LEU A 68 5.13 -14.83 12.45
CA LEU A 68 4.27 -14.59 11.28
C LEU A 68 3.25 -15.71 11.10
N SER A 69 3.66 -16.98 11.23
CA SER A 69 2.73 -18.11 11.18
C SER A 69 1.75 -18.08 12.35
N GLN A 70 2.20 -17.78 13.57
CA GLN A 70 1.31 -17.63 14.73
C GLN A 70 0.28 -16.51 14.52
N LEU A 71 0.68 -15.37 13.98
CA LEU A 71 -0.22 -14.26 13.68
C LEU A 71 -1.19 -14.58 12.54
N GLY A 72 -0.78 -15.37 11.56
CA GLY A 72 -1.68 -15.87 10.51
C GLY A 72 -2.78 -16.77 11.07
N GLU A 73 -2.47 -17.58 12.09
CA GLU A 73 -3.49 -18.36 12.79
C GLU A 73 -4.35 -17.49 13.70
N LEU A 74 -3.74 -16.54 14.43
CA LEU A 74 -4.48 -15.58 15.25
C LEU A 74 -5.47 -14.78 14.41
N ALA A 75 -5.08 -14.29 13.23
CA ALA A 75 -5.94 -13.51 12.33
C ALA A 75 -7.21 -14.26 11.88
N LYS A 76 -7.27 -15.58 12.08
CA LYS A 76 -8.44 -16.43 11.81
C LYS A 76 -9.28 -16.67 13.06
N THR A 77 -8.96 -16.10 14.21
CA THR A 77 -9.77 -16.24 15.43
C THR A 77 -10.55 -14.96 15.73
N PRO A 78 -11.69 -15.06 16.43
CA PRO A 78 -12.39 -13.86 16.88
C PRO A 78 -11.52 -13.02 17.83
N GLU A 79 -10.69 -13.61 18.68
CA GLU A 79 -9.94 -12.87 19.71
C GLU A 79 -8.84 -11.97 19.15
N ALA A 80 -8.51 -12.06 17.85
CA ALA A 80 -7.48 -11.23 17.24
C ALA A 80 -7.72 -9.73 17.44
N ASN A 81 -6.71 -9.06 17.98
CA ASN A 81 -6.57 -7.62 17.99
C ASN A 81 -5.11 -7.28 17.69
N ILE A 82 -4.80 -6.98 16.43
CA ILE A 82 -3.43 -6.86 15.93
C ILE A 82 -3.20 -5.42 15.46
N ILE A 83 -2.28 -4.69 16.08
CA ILE A 83 -1.75 -3.42 15.57
C ILE A 83 -0.51 -3.72 14.72
N LYS A 84 -0.63 -3.47 13.42
CA LYS A 84 0.37 -3.80 12.39
C LYS A 84 1.08 -2.56 11.88
N LEU A 85 2.37 -2.45 12.20
CA LEU A 85 3.24 -1.36 11.74
C LEU A 85 3.81 -1.66 10.34
N PRO A 86 4.24 -0.66 9.56
CA PRO A 86 4.97 -0.88 8.32
C PRO A 86 6.20 -1.79 8.52
N ASN A 87 6.43 -2.70 7.57
CA ASN A 87 7.56 -3.64 7.56
C ASN A 87 8.17 -3.74 6.16
N ILE A 88 9.41 -4.23 6.09
CA ILE A 88 10.12 -4.41 4.82
C ILE A 88 9.47 -5.53 3.99
N SER A 89 9.12 -5.19 2.74
CA SER A 89 8.89 -6.17 1.67
C SER A 89 10.20 -6.35 0.89
N ALA A 90 11.04 -7.29 1.34
CA ALA A 90 12.46 -7.28 0.98
C ALA A 90 12.72 -7.52 -0.50
N SER A 91 13.50 -6.64 -1.10
CA SER A 91 14.20 -6.91 -2.37
C SER A 91 15.34 -7.90 -2.16
N ILE A 92 15.88 -8.47 -3.24
CA ILE A 92 17.04 -9.38 -3.16
C ILE A 92 18.26 -8.69 -2.49
N PRO A 93 18.63 -7.44 -2.83
CA PRO A 93 19.72 -6.74 -2.15
C PRO A 93 19.50 -6.58 -0.63
N GLN A 94 18.29 -6.20 -0.21
CA GLN A 94 17.96 -6.06 1.21
C GLN A 94 18.02 -7.41 1.93
N LEU A 95 17.50 -8.48 1.30
CA LEU A 95 17.59 -9.83 1.84
C LEU A 95 19.05 -10.24 2.06
N LYS A 96 19.92 -10.06 1.05
CA LYS A 96 21.35 -10.38 1.17
C LYS A 96 22.06 -9.58 2.26
N ALA A 97 21.73 -8.29 2.39
CA ALA A 97 22.30 -7.45 3.44
C ALA A 97 21.88 -7.93 4.84
N ALA A 98 20.61 -8.29 5.03
CA ALA A 98 20.11 -8.86 6.29
C ALA A 98 20.76 -10.22 6.61
N ILE A 99 20.93 -11.10 5.61
CA ILE A 99 21.65 -12.38 5.78
C ILE A 99 23.08 -12.11 6.24
N SER A 100 23.79 -11.20 5.58
CA SER A 100 25.17 -10.87 5.93
C SER A 100 25.30 -10.31 7.35
N GLU A 101 24.39 -9.43 7.77
CA GLU A 101 24.36 -8.89 9.14
C GLU A 101 24.13 -10.00 10.18
N LEU A 102 23.18 -10.90 9.94
CA LEU A 102 22.93 -12.05 10.82
C LEU A 102 24.15 -12.98 10.90
N GLN A 103 24.80 -13.27 9.77
CA GLN A 103 26.03 -14.08 9.75
C GLN A 103 27.16 -13.42 10.55
N GLN A 104 27.34 -12.10 10.43
CA GLN A 104 28.30 -11.33 11.23
C GLN A 104 28.01 -11.40 12.74
N LYS A 105 26.73 -11.52 13.11
CA LYS A 105 26.26 -11.73 14.49
C LYS A 105 26.26 -13.20 14.94
N GLY A 106 26.85 -14.11 14.16
CA GLY A 106 27.07 -15.50 14.54
C GLY A 106 25.92 -16.47 14.24
N TYR A 107 24.95 -16.07 13.42
CA TYR A 107 23.89 -16.97 12.95
C TYR A 107 24.34 -17.74 11.71
N ALA A 108 24.43 -19.07 11.80
CA ALA A 108 24.97 -19.94 10.75
C ALA A 108 23.97 -20.23 9.60
N ILE A 109 23.21 -19.22 9.17
CA ILE A 109 22.25 -19.33 8.08
C ILE A 109 22.95 -19.29 6.70
N PRO A 110 22.44 -20.02 5.69
CA PRO A 110 23.07 -20.10 4.38
C PRO A 110 22.87 -18.83 3.55
N ASP A 111 23.76 -18.58 2.59
CA ASP A 111 23.60 -17.49 1.62
C ASP A 111 22.38 -17.70 0.71
N TYR A 112 21.89 -16.62 0.11
CA TYR A 112 20.85 -16.68 -0.90
C TYR A 112 21.42 -17.13 -2.27
N PRO A 113 21.01 -18.31 -2.80
CA PRO A 113 21.50 -18.78 -4.10
C PRO A 113 20.79 -18.02 -5.25
N GLU A 114 21.59 -17.37 -6.11
CA GLU A 114 21.05 -16.68 -7.29
C GLU A 114 20.55 -17.67 -8.34
N GLU A 115 21.32 -18.74 -8.59
CA GLU A 115 20.95 -19.85 -9.46
C GLU A 115 20.81 -21.14 -8.64
N ALA A 116 19.61 -21.73 -8.63
CA ALA A 116 19.34 -22.95 -7.88
C ALA A 116 19.56 -24.20 -8.74
N THR A 117 20.79 -24.72 -8.72
CA THR A 117 21.19 -25.88 -9.54
C THR A 117 21.05 -27.21 -8.79
N SER A 118 21.30 -27.24 -7.48
CA SER A 118 21.15 -28.43 -6.64
C SER A 118 19.80 -28.50 -5.92
N ALA A 119 19.46 -29.67 -5.36
CA ALA A 119 18.25 -29.84 -4.54
C ALA A 119 18.31 -28.98 -3.26
N THR A 120 19.49 -28.85 -2.66
CA THR A 120 19.74 -28.00 -1.49
C THR A 120 19.55 -26.53 -1.82
N ASP A 121 20.09 -26.05 -2.95
CA ASP A 121 19.90 -24.66 -3.36
C ASP A 121 18.43 -24.36 -3.64
N LYS A 122 17.70 -25.31 -4.22
CA LYS A 122 16.25 -25.18 -4.46
C LYS A 122 15.47 -25.07 -3.15
N ASP A 123 15.82 -25.84 -2.12
CA ASP A 123 15.20 -25.73 -0.79
C ASP A 123 15.51 -24.38 -0.13
N ILE A 124 16.80 -24.00 -0.05
CA ILE A 124 17.24 -22.72 0.54
C ILE A 124 16.57 -21.54 -0.17
N LYS A 125 16.58 -21.56 -1.51
CA LYS A 125 15.93 -20.53 -2.31
C LYS A 125 14.43 -20.48 -2.03
N ALA A 126 13.75 -21.63 -1.97
CA ALA A 126 12.32 -21.67 -1.70
C ALA A 126 11.97 -21.11 -0.30
N ARG A 127 12.80 -21.36 0.72
CA ARG A 127 12.63 -20.77 2.05
C ARG A 127 12.80 -19.25 2.03
N TYR A 128 13.86 -18.74 1.40
CA TYR A 128 14.04 -17.30 1.24
C TYR A 128 12.98 -16.64 0.37
N ASP A 129 12.46 -17.35 -0.64
CA ASP A 129 11.38 -16.88 -1.51
C ASP A 129 10.06 -16.68 -0.73
N LYS A 130 9.86 -17.40 0.39
CA LYS A 130 8.75 -17.14 1.34
C LYS A 130 8.95 -15.89 2.20
N VAL A 131 10.20 -15.45 2.40
CA VAL A 131 10.57 -14.32 3.26
C VAL A 131 10.64 -13.00 2.47
N LYS A 132 11.12 -13.03 1.22
CA LYS A 132 11.27 -11.81 0.40
C LYS A 132 9.94 -11.33 -0.20
N GLY A 133 9.91 -10.08 -0.64
CA GLY A 133 8.69 -9.44 -1.15
C GLY A 133 7.63 -9.24 -0.06
N SER A 134 6.37 -9.07 -0.46
CA SER A 134 5.27 -8.85 0.47
C SER A 134 4.81 -10.15 1.14
N ALA A 135 5.61 -10.66 2.08
CA ALA A 135 5.35 -11.91 2.79
C ALA A 135 4.34 -11.77 3.93
N VAL A 136 4.29 -10.61 4.60
CA VAL A 136 3.48 -10.42 5.82
C VAL A 136 2.02 -10.10 5.51
N ASN A 137 1.76 -9.10 4.68
CA ASN A 137 0.41 -8.60 4.43
C ASN A 137 -0.56 -9.71 3.94
N PRO A 138 -0.18 -10.63 3.03
CA PRO A 138 -1.09 -11.67 2.57
C PRO A 138 -1.40 -12.76 3.59
N VAL A 139 -0.71 -12.79 4.73
CA VAL A 139 -0.95 -13.70 5.85
C VAL A 139 -1.90 -13.05 6.87
N LEU A 140 -1.74 -11.74 7.12
CA LEU A 140 -2.53 -11.04 8.14
C LEU A 140 -3.88 -10.50 7.62
N ARG A 141 -3.99 -10.21 6.32
CA ARG A 141 -5.20 -9.65 5.70
C ARG A 141 -6.27 -10.71 5.42
N GLU A 142 -6.75 -11.35 6.48
CA GLU A 142 -7.90 -12.28 6.48
C GLU A 142 -9.25 -11.54 6.68
N GLY A 143 -9.36 -10.37 6.07
CA GLY A 143 -10.49 -9.45 6.18
C GLY A 143 -10.48 -8.39 5.08
N ASN A 144 -11.63 -7.75 4.88
CA ASN A 144 -11.76 -6.66 3.93
C ASN A 144 -11.30 -5.32 4.53
N SER A 145 -11.15 -4.29 3.70
CA SER A 145 -10.61 -3.00 4.12
C SER A 145 -11.71 -2.01 4.51
N ASP A 146 -11.58 -1.36 5.66
CA ASP A 146 -12.24 -0.09 6.01
C ASP A 146 -11.15 0.99 6.10
N ARG A 147 -11.03 1.81 5.05
CA ARG A 147 -10.04 2.89 4.97
C ARG A 147 -10.73 4.24 4.93
N ARG A 148 -10.37 5.12 5.88
CA ARG A 148 -11.03 6.43 6.05
C ARG A 148 -10.16 7.42 6.81
N ALA A 149 -10.38 8.71 6.56
CA ALA A 149 -9.74 9.76 7.32
C ALA A 149 -10.33 9.79 8.74
N PRO A 150 -9.52 9.79 9.80
CA PRO A 150 -10.02 10.07 11.14
C PRO A 150 -10.52 11.52 11.23
N LYS A 151 -11.53 11.74 12.08
CA LYS A 151 -12.14 13.06 12.27
C LYS A 151 -11.11 14.11 12.72
N ALA A 152 -10.21 13.75 13.64
CA ALA A 152 -9.13 14.62 14.11
C ALA A 152 -8.25 15.13 12.96
N VAL A 153 -7.85 14.23 12.05
CA VAL A 153 -7.01 14.59 10.88
C VAL A 153 -7.80 15.46 9.89
N LYS A 154 -9.08 15.15 9.66
CA LYS A 154 -9.94 15.97 8.80
C LYS A 154 -10.14 17.38 9.36
N ASN A 155 -10.40 17.51 10.66
CA ASN A 155 -10.53 18.81 11.32
C ASN A 155 -9.22 19.61 11.24
N TYR A 156 -8.08 18.95 11.45
CA TYR A 156 -6.78 19.59 11.28
C TYR A 156 -6.58 20.12 9.86
N ALA A 157 -6.91 19.32 8.83
CA ALA A 157 -6.81 19.74 7.43
C ALA A 157 -7.73 20.93 7.11
N LYS A 158 -8.92 21.01 7.72
CA LYS A 158 -9.81 22.17 7.56
C LYS A 158 -9.23 23.44 8.16
N ASN A 159 -8.60 23.35 9.33
CA ASN A 159 -7.99 24.50 10.01
C ASN A 159 -6.60 24.87 9.46
N ASN A 160 -5.93 23.93 8.79
CA ASN A 160 -4.59 24.08 8.23
C ASN A 160 -4.56 23.53 6.80
N PRO A 161 -5.27 24.17 5.84
CA PRO A 161 -5.42 23.64 4.49
C PRO A 161 -4.08 23.55 3.78
N HIS A 162 -3.79 22.39 3.19
CA HIS A 162 -2.63 22.18 2.33
C HIS A 162 -2.80 22.89 0.99
N SER A 163 -1.69 23.05 0.27
CA SER A 163 -1.72 23.63 -1.08
C SER A 163 -2.49 22.76 -2.07
N MET A 164 -3.38 23.40 -2.82
CA MET A 164 -4.10 22.83 -3.96
C MET A 164 -3.81 23.70 -5.19
N GLY A 165 -3.28 23.10 -6.26
CA GLY A 165 -2.97 23.80 -7.51
C GLY A 165 -4.25 24.26 -8.21
N LYS A 166 -4.21 25.48 -8.78
CA LYS A 166 -5.37 26.05 -9.47
C LYS A 166 -5.63 25.31 -10.77
N TRP A 167 -6.88 24.92 -10.99
CA TRP A 167 -7.31 24.33 -12.25
C TRP A 167 -7.79 25.39 -13.24
N SER A 168 -7.33 25.27 -14.49
CA SER A 168 -7.84 26.04 -15.63
C SER A 168 -8.81 25.19 -16.43
N SER A 169 -9.91 25.78 -16.89
CA SER A 169 -10.82 25.15 -17.86
C SER A 169 -10.14 24.86 -19.20
N ASP A 170 -9.08 25.61 -19.52
CA ASP A 170 -8.31 25.48 -20.76
C ASP A 170 -7.17 24.46 -20.65
N SER A 171 -7.03 23.78 -19.51
CA SER A 171 -5.98 22.76 -19.34
C SER A 171 -6.12 21.67 -20.40
N LEU A 172 -5.01 21.31 -21.02
CA LEU A 172 -4.91 20.23 -22.00
C LEU A 172 -4.69 18.85 -21.34
N SER A 173 -4.52 18.80 -20.02
CA SER A 173 -4.28 17.55 -19.31
C SER A 173 -5.45 16.59 -19.41
N HIS A 174 -5.18 15.32 -19.69
CA HIS A 174 -6.20 14.27 -19.83
C HIS A 174 -5.58 12.89 -19.67
N VAL A 175 -6.42 11.91 -19.37
CA VAL A 175 -6.06 10.49 -19.40
C VAL A 175 -6.25 9.95 -20.81
N SER A 176 -5.33 9.10 -21.25
CA SER A 176 -5.47 8.33 -22.50
C SER A 176 -5.40 6.84 -22.19
N SER A 177 -6.36 6.08 -22.73
CA SER A 177 -6.50 4.63 -22.55
C SER A 177 -6.89 3.95 -23.86
N MET A 178 -6.57 2.67 -23.99
CA MET A 178 -6.86 1.88 -25.19
C MET A 178 -8.37 1.83 -25.45
N GLN A 179 -8.79 1.67 -26.71
CA GLN A 179 -10.22 1.56 -27.06
C GLN A 179 -10.66 0.11 -27.37
N LYS A 180 -9.71 -0.82 -27.48
CA LYS A 180 -9.91 -2.24 -27.75
C LYS A 180 -8.62 -2.99 -27.40
N GLY A 181 -8.72 -4.30 -27.21
CA GLY A 181 -7.55 -5.16 -27.02
C GLY A 181 -6.88 -5.02 -25.65
N ASP A 182 -7.48 -4.32 -24.70
CA ASP A 182 -7.06 -4.27 -23.31
C ASP A 182 -7.71 -5.39 -22.48
N PHE A 183 -7.38 -5.47 -21.18
CA PHE A 183 -7.98 -6.49 -20.31
C PHE A 183 -9.48 -6.28 -20.19
N TYR A 184 -9.92 -5.03 -20.08
CA TYR A 184 -11.34 -4.66 -20.08
C TYR A 184 -12.11 -5.24 -21.28
N ALA A 185 -11.61 -5.05 -22.51
CA ALA A 185 -12.31 -5.48 -23.73
C ALA A 185 -12.45 -6.99 -23.90
N SER A 186 -11.60 -7.77 -23.24
CA SER A 186 -11.48 -9.21 -23.44
C SER A 186 -11.99 -10.05 -22.28
N GLU A 187 -12.39 -9.40 -21.18
CA GLU A 187 -12.74 -10.06 -19.94
C GLU A 187 -13.91 -11.02 -20.09
N LYS A 188 -13.75 -12.22 -19.54
CA LYS A 188 -14.81 -13.23 -19.37
C LYS A 188 -14.77 -13.70 -17.93
N SER A 189 -15.93 -13.93 -17.35
CA SER A 189 -16.05 -14.35 -15.95
C SER A 189 -17.16 -15.37 -15.77
N LEU A 190 -17.06 -16.17 -14.72
CA LEU A 190 -18.11 -17.07 -14.25
C LEU A 190 -18.01 -17.29 -12.74
N THR A 191 -19.15 -17.55 -12.11
CA THR A 191 -19.24 -18.10 -10.76
C THR A 191 -19.21 -19.62 -10.81
N ILE A 192 -18.40 -20.24 -9.94
CA ILE A 192 -18.22 -21.69 -9.85
C ILE A 192 -19.37 -22.33 -9.06
N ASP A 193 -20.12 -23.23 -9.68
CA ASP A 193 -21.28 -23.88 -9.03
C ASP A 193 -20.91 -24.97 -8.02
N ARG A 194 -19.69 -25.52 -8.10
CA ARG A 194 -19.21 -26.59 -7.21
C ARG A 194 -17.70 -26.55 -7.07
N ALA A 195 -17.20 -26.86 -5.87
CA ALA A 195 -15.76 -26.96 -5.65
C ALA A 195 -15.12 -27.95 -6.64
N CYS A 196 -14.01 -27.56 -7.25
CA CYS A 196 -13.30 -28.37 -8.24
C CYS A 196 -11.80 -28.02 -8.25
N SER A 197 -10.99 -28.86 -8.88
CA SER A 197 -9.63 -28.49 -9.26
C SER A 197 -9.56 -28.15 -10.74
N VAL A 198 -8.75 -27.15 -11.07
CA VAL A 198 -8.54 -26.68 -12.43
C VAL A 198 -7.06 -26.59 -12.78
N ARG A 199 -6.79 -26.53 -14.08
CA ARG A 199 -5.48 -26.17 -14.64
C ARG A 199 -5.64 -25.10 -15.72
N ILE A 200 -4.56 -24.37 -15.99
CA ILE A 200 -4.48 -23.41 -17.10
C ILE A 200 -3.55 -24.02 -18.15
N GLU A 201 -4.07 -24.20 -19.36
CA GLU A 201 -3.34 -24.76 -20.50
C GLU A 201 -3.38 -23.80 -21.70
N PHE A 202 -2.31 -23.78 -22.49
CA PHE A 202 -2.19 -23.03 -23.73
C PHE A 202 -2.12 -24.02 -24.89
N GLU A 203 -3.07 -23.93 -25.81
CA GLU A 203 -3.06 -24.67 -27.07
C GLU A 203 -2.59 -23.72 -28.18
N SER A 204 -1.39 -23.97 -28.73
CA SER A 204 -0.86 -23.19 -29.84
C SER A 204 -1.56 -23.54 -31.15
N SER A 205 -1.45 -22.66 -32.15
CA SER A 205 -2.11 -22.81 -33.45
C SER A 205 -1.71 -24.07 -34.25
N ASN A 206 -0.64 -24.75 -33.85
CA ASN A 206 -0.19 -26.04 -34.42
C ASN A 206 -0.72 -27.26 -33.64
N GLY A 207 -1.55 -27.08 -32.62
CA GLY A 207 -2.16 -28.13 -31.81
C GLY A 207 -1.33 -28.63 -30.62
N ASN A 208 -0.16 -28.04 -30.34
CA ASN A 208 0.60 -28.37 -29.15
C ASN A 208 -0.07 -27.77 -27.91
N VAL A 209 -0.15 -28.57 -26.84
CA VAL A 209 -0.71 -28.12 -25.55
C VAL A 209 0.42 -28.00 -24.53
N GLU A 210 0.59 -26.79 -24.00
CA GLU A 210 1.51 -26.44 -22.91
C GLU A 210 0.72 -26.19 -21.63
N LEU A 211 1.21 -26.72 -20.51
CA LEU A 211 0.62 -26.47 -19.19
C LEU A 211 1.22 -25.20 -18.59
N LEU A 212 0.43 -24.14 -18.44
CA LEU A 212 0.88 -22.87 -17.86
C LEU A 212 0.82 -22.89 -16.33
N LYS A 213 -0.23 -23.50 -15.77
CA LYS A 213 -0.36 -23.73 -14.33
C LYS A 213 -1.12 -25.01 -14.07
N ASP A 214 -0.52 -25.88 -13.27
CA ASP A 214 -1.14 -27.13 -12.90
C ASP A 214 -1.98 -27.04 -11.62
N ASN A 215 -3.03 -27.87 -11.59
CA ASN A 215 -3.77 -28.35 -10.42
C ASN A 215 -3.87 -27.38 -9.23
N PHE A 216 -4.85 -26.47 -9.27
CA PHE A 216 -5.20 -25.61 -8.15
C PHE A 216 -6.71 -25.58 -7.88
N PRO A 217 -7.12 -25.45 -6.60
CA PRO A 217 -8.52 -25.55 -6.22
C PRO A 217 -9.30 -24.27 -6.51
N LEU A 218 -10.56 -24.45 -6.88
CA LEU A 218 -11.62 -23.45 -6.86
C LEU A 218 -12.71 -23.90 -5.86
N LEU A 219 -13.25 -22.95 -5.12
CA LEU A 219 -14.33 -23.18 -4.16
C LEU A 219 -15.69 -23.02 -4.83
N GLU A 220 -16.72 -23.63 -4.24
CA GLU A 220 -18.11 -23.34 -4.59
C GLU A 220 -18.40 -21.85 -4.34
N GLY A 221 -19.10 -21.22 -5.28
CA GLY A 221 -19.41 -19.80 -5.26
C GLY A 221 -18.24 -18.87 -5.60
N GLU A 222 -17.03 -19.38 -5.83
CA GLU A 222 -15.89 -18.55 -6.25
C GLU A 222 -16.13 -17.95 -7.64
N ILE A 223 -15.83 -16.66 -7.80
CA ILE A 223 -15.80 -16.00 -9.11
C ILE A 223 -14.40 -16.17 -9.69
N ILE A 224 -14.33 -16.59 -10.95
CA ILE A 224 -13.10 -16.56 -11.74
C ILE A 224 -13.30 -15.70 -12.97
N ASP A 225 -12.25 -15.03 -13.41
CA ASP A 225 -12.23 -14.26 -14.64
C ASP A 225 -10.90 -14.45 -15.37
N CYS A 226 -10.95 -14.32 -16.70
CA CYS A 226 -9.76 -14.28 -17.54
C CYS A 226 -9.84 -13.13 -18.54
N SER A 227 -8.69 -12.51 -18.83
CA SER A 227 -8.57 -11.40 -19.76
C SER A 227 -7.20 -11.42 -20.45
N THR A 228 -7.05 -10.65 -21.53
CA THR A 228 -5.81 -10.56 -22.29
C THR A 228 -5.53 -9.14 -22.77
N MET A 229 -4.31 -8.67 -22.54
CA MET A 229 -3.76 -7.47 -23.16
C MET A 229 -3.11 -7.85 -24.50
N ASN A 230 -3.65 -7.32 -25.59
CA ASN A 230 -3.13 -7.48 -26.92
C ASN A 230 -1.92 -6.57 -27.13
N MET A 231 -0.72 -7.14 -27.23
CA MET A 231 0.50 -6.33 -27.27
C MET A 231 0.66 -5.54 -28.57
N ARG A 232 0.09 -6.01 -29.69
CA ARG A 232 0.13 -5.29 -30.96
C ARG A 232 -0.75 -4.04 -30.91
N GLU A 233 -1.97 -4.18 -30.40
CA GLU A 233 -2.90 -3.06 -30.22
C GLU A 233 -2.36 -2.07 -29.17
N LEU A 234 -1.76 -2.56 -28.08
CA LEU A 234 -1.08 -1.71 -27.09
C LEU A 234 0.05 -0.88 -27.72
N LYS A 235 0.97 -1.52 -28.46
CA LYS A 235 2.08 -0.80 -29.12
C LYS A 235 1.57 0.22 -30.15
N SER A 236 0.49 -0.11 -30.86
CA SER A 236 -0.14 0.81 -31.81
C SER A 236 -0.79 2.01 -31.11
N PHE A 237 -1.48 1.77 -30.01
CA PHE A 237 -2.03 2.82 -29.15
C PHE A 237 -0.93 3.73 -28.61
N LEU A 238 0.14 3.17 -28.05
CA LEU A 238 1.26 3.94 -27.52
C LEU A 238 1.89 4.85 -28.58
N GLU A 239 2.12 4.36 -29.80
CA GLU A 239 2.66 5.17 -30.90
C GLU A 239 1.74 6.35 -31.25
N LEU A 240 0.42 6.11 -31.30
CA LEU A 240 -0.57 7.17 -31.55
C LEU A 240 -0.58 8.20 -30.43
N GLU A 241 -0.55 7.79 -29.17
CA GLU A 241 -0.58 8.69 -28.03
C GLU A 241 0.72 9.50 -27.86
N ILE A 242 1.87 8.92 -28.21
CA ILE A 242 3.15 9.62 -28.26
C ILE A 242 3.11 10.70 -29.33
N GLN A 243 2.57 10.39 -30.51
CA GLN A 243 2.44 11.36 -31.59
C GLN A 243 1.45 12.48 -31.22
N ASP A 244 0.29 12.14 -30.65
CA ASP A 244 -0.72 13.13 -30.22
C ASP A 244 -0.19 14.05 -29.10
N ALA A 245 0.59 13.53 -28.15
CA ALA A 245 1.22 14.35 -27.11
C ALA A 245 2.17 15.40 -27.73
N LYS A 246 2.93 15.01 -28.75
CA LYS A 246 3.84 15.91 -29.47
C LYS A 246 3.07 17.00 -30.22
N GLU A 247 2.02 16.62 -30.94
CA GLU A 247 1.20 17.56 -31.71
C GLU A 247 0.50 18.59 -30.81
N LYS A 248 0.08 18.18 -29.61
CA LYS A 248 -0.56 19.05 -28.62
C LYS A 248 0.43 19.83 -27.74
N GLY A 249 1.72 19.51 -27.79
CA GLY A 249 2.74 20.15 -26.95
C GLY A 249 2.56 19.88 -25.45
N VAL A 250 2.02 18.72 -25.09
CA VAL A 250 1.86 18.28 -23.68
C VAL A 250 2.90 17.22 -23.34
N LEU A 251 3.20 17.07 -22.05
CA LEU A 251 4.07 15.99 -21.60
C LEU A 251 3.42 14.63 -21.89
N PHE A 252 4.22 13.64 -22.25
CA PHE A 252 3.82 12.24 -22.21
C PHE A 252 4.17 11.66 -20.85
N SER A 253 3.19 11.05 -20.17
CA SER A 253 3.42 10.33 -18.92
C SER A 253 2.72 8.96 -18.94
N LEU A 254 3.38 7.95 -18.38
CA LEU A 254 2.88 6.59 -18.23
C LEU A 254 2.71 6.27 -16.74
N HIS A 255 1.51 5.81 -16.37
CA HIS A 255 1.13 5.55 -14.98
C HIS A 255 0.74 4.09 -14.81
N MET A 256 1.58 3.31 -14.11
CA MET A 256 1.43 1.86 -13.91
C MET A 256 1.61 1.48 -12.43
N LYS A 257 1.41 0.20 -12.08
CA LYS A 257 1.63 -0.32 -10.71
C LYS A 257 2.67 -1.45 -10.73
N ALA A 258 3.82 -1.22 -11.38
CA ALA A 258 4.83 -2.24 -11.71
C ALA A 258 5.34 -3.08 -10.53
N THR A 259 5.48 -2.49 -9.33
CA THR A 259 5.93 -3.21 -8.13
C THR A 259 4.91 -4.22 -7.63
N MET A 260 3.61 -3.90 -7.68
CA MET A 260 2.54 -4.77 -7.21
C MET A 260 2.14 -5.77 -8.30
N MET A 261 1.88 -5.26 -9.51
CA MET A 261 1.57 -6.06 -10.69
C MET A 261 2.84 -6.61 -11.36
N LYS A 262 3.63 -7.37 -10.58
CA LYS A 262 5.01 -7.78 -10.88
C LYS A 262 5.24 -8.57 -12.18
N VAL A 263 4.18 -8.98 -12.87
CA VAL A 263 4.27 -9.71 -14.16
C VAL A 263 3.75 -8.84 -15.31
N SER A 264 2.48 -8.41 -15.26
CA SER A 264 1.85 -7.68 -16.37
C SER A 264 2.47 -6.31 -16.61
N ASP A 265 2.65 -5.53 -15.55
CA ASP A 265 2.96 -4.11 -15.69
C ASP A 265 4.39 -3.85 -16.16
N PRO A 266 5.43 -4.60 -15.73
CA PRO A 266 6.76 -4.51 -16.34
C PRO A 266 6.76 -4.82 -17.85
N ILE A 267 5.93 -5.75 -18.32
CA ILE A 267 5.80 -6.06 -19.76
C ILE A 267 5.17 -4.89 -20.52
N ILE A 268 4.09 -4.31 -19.97
CA ILE A 268 3.42 -3.14 -20.55
C ILE A 268 4.36 -1.92 -20.55
N PHE A 269 5.10 -1.72 -19.47
CA PHE A 269 6.10 -0.66 -19.34
C PHE A 269 7.22 -0.81 -20.37
N GLY A 270 7.76 -2.02 -20.52
CA GLY A 270 8.77 -2.32 -21.53
C GLY A 270 8.30 -2.03 -22.94
N ALA A 271 7.03 -2.33 -23.25
CA ALA A 271 6.45 -1.96 -24.55
C ALA A 271 6.38 -0.44 -24.76
N ALA A 272 6.12 0.36 -23.73
CA ALA A 272 6.16 1.82 -23.82
C ALA A 272 7.57 2.36 -24.05
N VAL A 273 8.58 1.78 -23.37
CA VAL A 273 9.99 2.11 -23.58
C VAL A 273 10.41 1.78 -25.01
N GLU A 274 10.10 0.57 -25.48
CA GLU A 274 10.42 0.12 -26.84
C GLU A 274 9.76 0.98 -27.90
N VAL A 275 8.50 1.39 -27.72
CA VAL A 275 7.79 2.23 -28.71
C VAL A 275 8.32 3.66 -28.70
N PHE A 276 8.56 4.25 -27.53
CA PHE A 276 9.11 5.60 -27.43
C PHE A 276 10.50 5.70 -28.08
N PHE A 277 11.38 4.74 -27.78
CA PHE A 277 12.74 4.65 -28.29
C PHE A 277 12.90 3.67 -29.46
N LYS A 278 11.84 3.48 -30.26
CA LYS A 278 11.77 2.48 -31.33
C LYS A 278 12.98 2.48 -32.25
N GLU A 279 13.40 3.65 -32.73
CA GLU A 279 14.56 3.78 -33.63
C GLU A 279 15.86 3.25 -33.01
N VAL A 280 16.05 3.45 -31.70
CA VAL A 280 17.22 2.96 -30.95
C VAL A 280 17.14 1.45 -30.76
N PHE A 281 16.00 0.93 -30.31
CA PHE A 281 15.84 -0.51 -30.08
C PHE A 281 15.92 -1.33 -31.39
N GLU A 282 15.40 -0.80 -32.51
CA GLU A 282 15.53 -1.47 -33.81
C GLU A 282 16.98 -1.46 -34.30
N LYS A 283 17.66 -0.31 -34.22
CA LYS A 283 19.05 -0.14 -34.67
C LYS A 283 20.05 -0.97 -33.87
N TYR A 284 19.86 -1.07 -32.55
CA TYR A 284 20.79 -1.72 -31.62
C TYR A 284 20.30 -3.07 -31.10
N SER A 285 19.26 -3.67 -31.69
CA SER A 285 18.66 -4.94 -31.25
C SER A 285 19.68 -6.03 -30.89
N GLN A 286 20.57 -6.39 -31.82
CA GLN A 286 21.59 -7.40 -31.58
C GLN A 286 22.54 -7.03 -30.43
N LEU A 287 22.96 -5.76 -30.36
CA LEU A 287 23.86 -5.27 -29.30
C LEU A 287 23.18 -5.34 -27.93
N PHE A 288 21.90 -4.97 -27.86
CA PHE A 288 21.10 -5.00 -26.66
C PHE A 288 20.86 -6.43 -26.16
N ASP A 289 20.64 -7.38 -27.07
CA ASP A 289 20.57 -8.81 -26.73
C ASP A 289 21.92 -9.31 -26.17
N GLU A 290 23.05 -8.93 -26.78
CA GLU A 290 24.40 -9.34 -26.37
C GLU A 290 24.78 -8.85 -24.97
N ILE A 291 24.41 -7.61 -24.60
CA ILE A 291 24.69 -7.05 -23.27
C ILE A 291 23.56 -7.28 -22.25
N GLY A 292 22.48 -7.96 -22.66
CA GLY A 292 21.36 -8.31 -21.81
C GLY A 292 20.56 -7.11 -21.30
N VAL A 293 20.25 -6.16 -22.19
CA VAL A 293 19.27 -5.08 -21.91
C VAL A 293 17.88 -5.67 -21.75
N ASP A 294 17.15 -5.20 -20.73
CA ASP A 294 15.76 -5.57 -20.50
C ASP A 294 14.87 -4.33 -20.40
N SER A 295 14.07 -4.07 -21.45
CA SER A 295 13.15 -2.94 -21.51
C SER A 295 12.12 -2.94 -20.37
N ARG A 296 11.82 -4.12 -19.79
CA ARG A 296 10.90 -4.26 -18.65
C ARG A 296 11.44 -3.61 -17.37
N ASN A 297 12.76 -3.37 -17.30
CA ASN A 297 13.43 -2.65 -16.21
C ASN A 297 13.60 -1.15 -16.52
N GLY A 298 13.14 -0.69 -17.68
CA GLY A 298 13.17 0.71 -18.10
C GLY A 298 14.47 1.18 -18.74
N LEU A 299 14.49 2.44 -19.17
CA LEU A 299 15.64 3.05 -19.82
C LEU A 299 16.88 3.11 -18.90
N GLY A 300 16.68 3.11 -17.58
CA GLY A 300 17.77 3.03 -16.60
C GLY A 300 18.60 1.75 -16.76
N ASP A 301 17.96 0.63 -17.12
CA ASP A 301 18.67 -0.63 -17.41
C ASP A 301 19.55 -0.49 -18.65
N VAL A 302 19.03 0.13 -19.72
CA VAL A 302 19.82 0.43 -20.92
C VAL A 302 21.10 1.18 -20.54
N TYR A 303 20.98 2.32 -19.85
CA TYR A 303 22.14 3.11 -19.43
C TYR A 303 23.11 2.32 -18.54
N ALA A 304 22.61 1.47 -17.65
CA ALA A 304 23.44 0.64 -16.80
C ALA A 304 24.27 -0.38 -17.62
N LYS A 305 23.64 -1.06 -18.58
CA LYS A 305 24.28 -2.08 -19.44
C LYS A 305 25.27 -1.49 -20.44
N LEU A 306 25.06 -0.24 -20.89
CA LEU A 306 26.01 0.45 -21.77
C LEU A 306 27.40 0.61 -21.17
N ASN A 307 27.57 0.53 -19.84
CA ASN A 307 28.89 0.59 -19.21
C ASN A 307 29.78 -0.63 -19.49
N ALA A 308 29.22 -1.72 -20.04
CA ALA A 308 29.98 -2.87 -20.50
C ALA A 308 30.60 -2.66 -21.90
N LEU A 309 30.24 -1.58 -22.60
CA LEU A 309 30.67 -1.31 -23.97
C LEU A 309 31.90 -0.40 -24.04
N PRO A 310 32.65 -0.43 -25.15
CA PRO A 310 33.65 0.59 -25.46
C PRO A 310 33.01 1.99 -25.51
N GLU A 311 33.74 3.00 -25.03
CA GLU A 311 33.23 4.38 -24.89
C GLU A 311 32.64 4.96 -26.18
N THR A 312 33.24 4.64 -27.34
CA THR A 312 32.74 5.10 -28.65
C THR A 312 31.36 4.52 -29.00
N GLN A 313 31.13 3.23 -28.73
CA GLN A 313 29.84 2.58 -28.96
C GLN A 313 28.80 3.05 -27.95
N LYS A 314 29.19 3.16 -26.67
CA LYS A 314 28.36 3.72 -25.61
C LYS A 314 27.87 5.12 -25.98
N GLN A 315 28.78 6.02 -26.37
CA GLN A 315 28.43 7.38 -26.75
C GLN A 315 27.51 7.43 -27.98
N GLN A 316 27.74 6.55 -28.96
CA GLN A 316 26.88 6.48 -30.15
C GLN A 316 25.42 6.13 -29.80
N VAL A 317 25.22 5.17 -28.89
CA VAL A 317 23.87 4.82 -28.41
C VAL A 317 23.25 5.98 -27.63
N ILE A 318 24.02 6.64 -26.76
CA ILE A 318 23.56 7.81 -25.99
C ILE A 318 23.13 8.95 -26.93
N ASP A 319 23.92 9.24 -27.96
CA ASP A 319 23.61 10.30 -28.93
C ASP A 319 22.33 9.99 -29.72
N ASP A 320 22.08 8.71 -30.04
CA ASP A 320 20.85 8.32 -30.72
C ASP A 320 19.62 8.35 -29.79
N ILE A 321 19.79 8.04 -28.50
CA ILE A 321 18.74 8.27 -27.50
C ILE A 321 18.40 9.77 -27.39
N GLU A 322 19.41 10.64 -27.39
CA GLU A 322 19.22 12.09 -27.35
C GLU A 322 18.47 12.62 -28.59
N LYS A 323 18.76 12.06 -29.77
CA LYS A 323 17.98 12.38 -30.99
C LYS A 323 16.52 11.99 -30.87
N VAL A 324 16.21 10.88 -30.20
CA VAL A 324 14.81 10.49 -29.92
C VAL A 324 14.15 11.52 -29.02
N TYR A 325 14.80 11.97 -27.93
CA TYR A 325 14.24 13.02 -27.08
C TYR A 325 13.94 14.32 -27.85
N GLN A 326 14.77 14.67 -28.83
CA GLN A 326 14.55 15.85 -29.67
C GLN A 326 13.42 15.67 -30.70
N SER A 327 13.12 14.43 -31.09
CA SER A 327 12.14 14.11 -32.13
C SER A 327 10.78 13.64 -31.59
N ARG A 328 10.69 13.24 -30.32
CA ARG A 328 9.49 12.76 -29.62
C ARG A 328 8.91 13.85 -28.69
N PRO A 329 7.71 13.70 -28.12
CA PRO A 329 7.23 14.65 -27.11
C PRO A 329 8.13 14.64 -25.87
N ASP A 330 8.13 15.74 -25.13
CA ASP A 330 8.78 15.78 -23.82
C ASP A 330 8.11 14.77 -22.87
N LEU A 331 8.92 14.09 -22.07
CA LEU A 331 8.46 13.15 -21.05
C LEU A 331 8.31 13.85 -19.71
N ALA A 332 7.36 13.39 -18.90
CA ALA A 332 7.32 13.77 -17.49
C ALA A 332 8.60 13.30 -16.78
N MET A 333 9.08 14.13 -15.85
CA MET A 333 10.32 13.91 -15.11
C MET A 333 10.05 13.43 -13.70
N VAL A 334 10.81 12.42 -13.27
CA VAL A 334 10.92 12.01 -11.86
C VAL A 334 11.93 12.92 -11.15
N ASN A 335 13.03 13.24 -11.82
CA ASN A 335 14.03 14.19 -11.36
C ASN A 335 14.67 14.90 -12.57
N SER A 336 14.25 16.14 -12.82
CA SER A 336 14.73 16.96 -13.94
C SER A 336 16.23 17.27 -13.85
N ASP A 337 16.74 17.58 -12.65
CA ASP A 337 18.16 17.91 -12.43
C ASP A 337 19.12 16.77 -12.79
N LYS A 338 18.64 15.53 -12.68
CA LYS A 338 19.39 14.31 -13.00
C LYS A 338 19.00 13.68 -14.34
N GLY A 339 18.09 14.29 -15.08
CA GLY A 339 17.58 13.74 -16.34
C GLY A 339 16.76 12.45 -16.18
N ILE A 340 16.25 12.15 -14.99
CA ILE A 340 15.47 10.93 -14.74
C ILE A 340 14.03 11.15 -15.18
N THR A 341 13.66 10.50 -16.28
CA THR A 341 12.32 10.54 -16.89
C THR A 341 11.39 9.48 -16.32
N ASN A 342 10.09 9.61 -16.60
CA ASN A 342 9.06 8.62 -16.29
C ASN A 342 9.35 7.21 -16.83
N LEU A 343 10.14 7.09 -17.91
CA LEU A 343 10.48 5.80 -18.53
C LEU A 343 11.80 5.20 -18.01
N HIS A 344 12.45 5.81 -17.02
CA HIS A 344 13.73 5.31 -16.47
C HIS A 344 13.56 4.04 -15.65
N VAL A 345 12.63 4.04 -14.67
CA VAL A 345 12.43 2.91 -13.76
C VAL A 345 10.92 2.67 -13.59
N PRO A 346 10.43 1.42 -13.81
CA PRO A 346 8.99 1.10 -13.76
C PRO A 346 8.30 1.43 -12.43
N SER A 347 9.05 1.43 -11.33
CA SER A 347 8.53 1.66 -9.99
C SER A 347 8.55 3.12 -9.54
N ASP A 348 9.11 4.04 -10.31
CA ASP A 348 9.25 5.45 -9.89
C ASP A 348 7.91 6.20 -9.97
N VAL A 349 7.09 5.92 -10.98
CA VAL A 349 5.79 6.55 -11.20
C VAL A 349 4.68 5.53 -11.02
N ILE A 350 4.13 5.50 -9.82
CA ILE A 350 3.12 4.52 -9.41
C ILE A 350 1.72 5.16 -9.52
N ILE A 351 0.81 4.56 -10.28
CA ILE A 351 -0.47 5.17 -10.70
C ILE A 351 -1.32 5.76 -9.56
N ASP A 352 -1.50 5.03 -8.47
CA ASP A 352 -2.29 5.43 -7.29
C ASP A 352 -1.72 6.65 -6.58
N ALA A 353 -0.40 6.86 -6.56
CA ALA A 353 0.22 8.02 -5.95
C ALA A 353 0.44 9.17 -6.96
N SER A 354 0.84 8.83 -8.18
CA SER A 354 1.20 9.80 -9.22
C SER A 354 -0.02 10.52 -9.81
N MET A 355 -1.14 9.82 -10.01
CA MET A 355 -2.35 10.45 -10.55
C MET A 355 -2.95 11.48 -9.58
N PRO A 356 -3.14 11.19 -8.28
CA PRO A 356 -3.61 12.21 -7.33
C PRO A 356 -2.62 13.35 -7.14
N ALA A 357 -1.30 13.08 -7.17
CA ALA A 357 -0.28 14.12 -7.12
C ALA A 357 -0.41 15.09 -8.30
N MET A 358 -0.50 14.57 -9.53
CA MET A 358 -0.72 15.34 -10.75
C MET A 358 -2.04 16.13 -10.68
N ILE A 359 -3.13 15.50 -10.25
CA ILE A 359 -4.44 16.17 -10.13
C ILE A 359 -4.40 17.30 -9.10
N ARG A 360 -3.74 17.09 -7.96
CA ARG A 360 -3.54 18.11 -6.92
C ARG A 360 -2.70 19.28 -7.42
N THR A 361 -1.70 19.04 -8.28
CA THR A 361 -0.82 20.07 -8.84
C THR A 361 -1.34 20.60 -10.17
N SER A 362 -2.59 21.08 -10.18
CA SER A 362 -3.21 21.74 -11.35
C SER A 362 -3.39 20.85 -12.58
N GLY A 363 -3.30 19.52 -12.43
CA GLY A 363 -3.30 18.59 -13.57
C GLY A 363 -1.95 18.47 -14.26
N GLN A 364 -0.86 18.92 -13.63
CA GLN A 364 0.45 19.08 -14.28
C GLN A 364 1.52 18.16 -13.69
N MET A 365 2.54 17.87 -14.49
CA MET A 365 3.75 17.15 -14.08
C MET A 365 5.00 17.98 -14.42
N TRP A 366 6.15 17.56 -13.92
CA TRP A 366 7.42 18.26 -14.12
C TRP A 366 8.01 17.97 -15.49
N ASN A 367 8.39 19.00 -16.23
CA ASN A 367 9.09 18.90 -17.51
C ASN A 367 10.63 18.90 -17.32
N LYS A 368 11.38 18.81 -18.42
CA LYS A 368 12.85 18.76 -18.40
C LYS A 368 13.51 20.02 -17.82
N GLU A 369 12.86 21.18 -17.90
CA GLU A 369 13.31 22.43 -17.27
C GLU A 369 12.95 22.54 -15.79
N GLY A 370 12.30 21.54 -15.20
CA GLY A 370 11.87 21.56 -13.80
C GLY A 370 10.64 22.43 -13.54
N ASN A 371 9.84 22.72 -14.57
CA ASN A 371 8.59 23.47 -14.47
C ASN A 371 7.37 22.55 -14.59
N GLN A 372 6.24 22.97 -14.04
CA GLN A 372 4.96 22.27 -14.20
C GLN A 372 4.39 22.51 -15.61
N GLN A 373 3.91 21.44 -16.24
CA GLN A 373 3.29 21.48 -17.57
C GLN A 373 2.14 20.47 -17.66
N ASP A 374 1.14 20.80 -18.46
CA ASP A 374 0.02 19.90 -18.77
C ASP A 374 0.53 18.58 -19.37
N THR A 375 -0.14 17.48 -19.03
CA THR A 375 0.32 16.13 -19.37
C THR A 375 -0.81 15.26 -19.92
N LYS A 376 -0.46 14.41 -20.89
CA LYS A 376 -1.22 13.24 -21.28
C LYS A 376 -0.84 12.08 -20.35
N ALA A 377 -1.71 11.77 -19.40
CA ALA A 377 -1.56 10.64 -18.51
C ALA A 377 -2.02 9.33 -19.17
N VAL A 378 -1.09 8.56 -19.71
CA VAL A 378 -1.36 7.27 -20.35
C VAL A 378 -1.57 6.20 -19.28
N ILE A 379 -2.76 5.62 -19.29
CA ILE A 379 -3.18 4.46 -18.49
C ILE A 379 -3.78 3.47 -19.48
N PRO A 380 -3.02 2.47 -19.98
CA PRO A 380 -3.45 1.69 -21.13
C PRO A 380 -4.77 0.94 -20.95
N ASP A 381 -4.98 0.31 -19.79
CA ASP A 381 -6.20 -0.46 -19.51
C ASP A 381 -7.35 0.41 -19.01
N ARG A 382 -8.55 0.22 -19.58
CA ARG A 382 -9.72 1.05 -19.26
C ARG A 382 -10.43 0.70 -17.97
N SER A 383 -10.16 -0.45 -17.35
CA SER A 383 -10.93 -0.91 -16.17
C SER A 383 -10.98 0.15 -15.07
N TYR A 384 -9.91 0.95 -14.95
CA TYR A 384 -9.77 1.97 -13.91
C TYR A 384 -9.41 3.36 -14.43
N ALA A 385 -8.99 3.51 -15.69
CA ALA A 385 -8.55 4.81 -16.24
C ALA A 385 -9.62 5.91 -16.14
N GLY A 386 -10.90 5.54 -16.32
CA GLY A 386 -12.02 6.48 -16.39
C GLY A 386 -12.26 7.29 -15.11
N ILE A 387 -11.88 6.79 -13.93
CA ILE A 387 -12.10 7.54 -12.68
C ILE A 387 -11.23 8.79 -12.60
N TYR A 388 -10.00 8.71 -13.12
CA TYR A 388 -9.07 9.83 -13.13
C TYR A 388 -9.46 10.85 -14.18
N GLN A 389 -9.91 10.40 -15.37
CA GLN A 389 -10.45 11.30 -16.39
C GLN A 389 -11.65 12.11 -15.85
N ALA A 390 -12.61 11.43 -15.21
CA ALA A 390 -13.76 12.10 -14.61
C ALA A 390 -13.36 13.11 -13.52
N THR A 391 -12.32 12.81 -12.74
CA THR A 391 -11.79 13.74 -11.73
C THR A 391 -11.12 14.96 -12.36
N ILE A 392 -10.33 14.77 -13.42
CA ILE A 392 -9.73 15.85 -14.20
C ILE A 392 -10.82 16.75 -14.79
N ASP A 393 -11.82 16.17 -15.45
CA ASP A 393 -12.94 16.91 -16.05
C ASP A 393 -13.75 17.68 -14.99
N PHE A 394 -13.95 17.07 -13.81
CA PHE A 394 -14.57 17.76 -12.69
C PHE A 394 -13.78 19.00 -12.27
N CYS A 395 -12.45 18.88 -12.11
CA CYS A 395 -11.60 19.98 -11.70
C CYS A 395 -11.51 21.09 -12.77
N LYS A 396 -11.48 20.75 -14.07
CA LYS A 396 -11.54 21.74 -15.15
C LYS A 396 -12.84 22.55 -15.12
N ASN A 397 -13.96 21.90 -14.79
CA ASN A 397 -15.27 22.52 -14.77
C ASN A 397 -15.59 23.30 -13.48
N ASN A 398 -15.01 22.88 -12.33
CA ASN A 398 -15.38 23.41 -11.01
C ASN A 398 -14.23 24.10 -10.27
N GLY A 399 -13.01 24.07 -10.81
CA GLY A 399 -11.79 24.47 -10.13
C GLY A 399 -11.25 23.37 -9.20
N ALA A 400 -10.22 23.72 -8.43
CA ALA A 400 -9.61 22.80 -7.45
C ALA A 400 -10.56 22.56 -6.27
N PHE A 401 -10.44 21.39 -5.63
CA PHE A 401 -11.13 21.13 -4.35
C PHE A 401 -10.64 22.07 -3.25
N ASP A 402 -11.53 22.39 -2.32
CA ASP A 402 -11.25 23.20 -1.13
C ASP A 402 -11.22 22.31 0.13
N PRO A 403 -10.03 22.02 0.70
CA PRO A 403 -9.89 21.20 1.90
C PRO A 403 -10.65 21.73 3.13
N THR A 404 -10.96 23.03 3.17
CA THR A 404 -11.65 23.66 4.32
C THR A 404 -13.13 23.32 4.37
N THR A 405 -13.75 23.04 3.22
CA THR A 405 -15.20 22.84 3.10
C THR A 405 -15.57 21.47 2.54
N MET A 406 -14.68 20.80 1.81
CA MET A 406 -14.99 19.52 1.17
C MET A 406 -15.32 18.39 2.17
N GLY A 407 -16.23 17.51 1.77
CA GLY A 407 -16.60 16.31 2.50
C GLY A 407 -15.48 15.26 2.49
N SER A 408 -15.85 13.99 2.67
CA SER A 408 -14.93 12.85 2.62
C SER A 408 -15.47 11.67 1.83
N VAL A 409 -14.56 10.94 1.17
CA VAL A 409 -14.91 9.67 0.51
C VAL A 409 -14.12 8.53 1.15
N PRO A 410 -14.65 7.91 2.23
CA PRO A 410 -14.09 6.68 2.78
C PRO A 410 -14.27 5.51 1.81
N ASN A 411 -13.52 4.42 2.04
CA ASN A 411 -13.55 3.24 1.20
C ASN A 411 -13.79 1.96 2.00
N VAL A 412 -14.69 1.12 1.50
CA VAL A 412 -14.87 -0.28 1.88
C VAL A 412 -14.38 -1.16 0.73
N GLY A 413 -13.22 -1.79 0.89
CA GLY A 413 -12.50 -2.46 -0.18
C GLY A 413 -12.48 -3.98 -0.04
N LEU A 414 -12.91 -4.69 -1.09
CA LEU A 414 -12.77 -6.13 -1.21
C LEU A 414 -11.29 -6.49 -1.38
N MET A 415 -10.72 -7.26 -0.45
CA MET A 415 -9.29 -7.64 -0.53
C MET A 415 -8.92 -8.95 0.14
N ALA A 416 -9.82 -9.50 0.99
CA ALA A 416 -9.52 -10.70 1.77
C ALA A 416 -9.10 -11.85 0.85
N GLN A 417 -8.13 -12.65 1.32
CA GLN A 417 -7.65 -13.85 0.62
C GLN A 417 -7.13 -13.60 -0.81
N LYS A 418 -6.47 -12.46 -1.02
CA LYS A 418 -5.87 -12.04 -2.31
C LYS A 418 -6.90 -11.91 -3.43
N ALA A 419 -8.03 -11.26 -3.14
CA ALA A 419 -9.09 -11.05 -4.12
C ALA A 419 -8.60 -10.33 -5.40
N GLU A 420 -9.13 -10.75 -6.55
CA GLU A 420 -8.98 -10.10 -7.86
C GLU A 420 -7.53 -10.07 -8.36
N GLU A 421 -7.06 -8.94 -8.93
CA GLU A 421 -5.74 -8.84 -9.56
C GLU A 421 -4.57 -9.11 -8.61
N TYR A 422 -4.71 -8.84 -7.31
CA TYR A 422 -3.64 -9.06 -6.33
C TYR A 422 -3.35 -10.56 -6.11
N GLY A 423 -4.28 -11.43 -6.52
CA GLY A 423 -4.12 -12.87 -6.52
C GLY A 423 -3.69 -13.45 -7.87
N SER A 424 -3.51 -12.65 -8.92
CA SER A 424 -3.36 -13.14 -10.30
C SER A 424 -1.92 -13.41 -10.73
N HIS A 425 -0.92 -13.04 -9.92
CA HIS A 425 0.48 -13.04 -10.35
C HIS A 425 0.99 -14.42 -10.81
N ASP A 426 0.57 -15.48 -10.13
CA ASP A 426 0.92 -16.87 -10.46
C ASP A 426 0.05 -17.47 -11.57
N LYS A 427 -0.84 -16.66 -12.14
CA LYS A 427 -1.80 -16.97 -13.22
C LYS A 427 -1.73 -15.92 -14.34
N THR A 428 -0.61 -15.20 -14.43
CA THR A 428 -0.36 -14.20 -15.48
C THR A 428 0.81 -14.68 -16.33
N PHE A 429 0.62 -14.72 -17.65
CA PHE A 429 1.57 -15.32 -18.59
C PHE A 429 1.73 -14.44 -19.82
N GLN A 430 2.97 -14.34 -20.32
CA GLN A 430 3.25 -13.77 -21.63
C GLN A 430 3.36 -14.90 -22.65
N LEU A 431 2.60 -14.84 -23.74
CA LEU A 431 2.47 -15.97 -24.66
C LEU A 431 3.58 -15.95 -25.73
N SER A 432 4.14 -17.12 -26.03
CA SER A 432 5.25 -17.27 -26.97
C SER A 432 4.80 -17.41 -28.43
N SER A 433 3.53 -17.74 -28.66
CA SER A 433 2.93 -17.96 -29.99
C SER A 433 1.42 -17.69 -30.00
N ASP A 434 0.82 -17.69 -31.18
CA ASP A 434 -0.63 -17.55 -31.36
C ASP A 434 -1.37 -18.84 -30.95
N GLY A 435 -2.52 -18.70 -30.30
CA GLY A 435 -3.31 -19.86 -29.88
C GLY A 435 -4.50 -19.51 -28.98
N VAL A 436 -4.82 -20.42 -28.08
CA VAL A 436 -5.92 -20.29 -27.12
C VAL A 436 -5.46 -20.71 -25.73
N VAL A 437 -5.65 -19.84 -24.74
CA VAL A 437 -5.52 -20.21 -23.33
C VAL A 437 -6.86 -20.72 -22.82
N ARG A 438 -6.86 -21.84 -22.10
CA ARG A 438 -8.06 -22.46 -21.51
C ARG A 438 -7.87 -22.70 -20.02
N VAL A 439 -8.91 -22.41 -19.25
CA VAL A 439 -9.07 -22.85 -17.87
C VAL A 439 -9.96 -24.09 -17.90
N VAL A 440 -9.43 -25.23 -17.51
CA VAL A 440 -10.11 -26.52 -17.64
C VAL A 440 -10.21 -27.24 -16.31
N ASP A 441 -11.35 -27.86 -16.05
CA ASP A 441 -11.57 -28.65 -14.83
C ASP A 441 -10.96 -30.06 -14.94
N GLN A 442 -10.97 -30.77 -13.82
CA GLN A 442 -10.53 -32.18 -13.73
C GLN A 442 -11.28 -33.16 -14.65
N ASN A 443 -12.45 -32.79 -15.18
CA ASN A 443 -13.21 -33.59 -16.17
C ASN A 443 -12.90 -33.18 -17.63
N ASN A 444 -11.91 -32.30 -17.84
CA ASN A 444 -11.56 -31.68 -19.12
C ASN A 444 -12.67 -30.79 -19.70
N THR A 445 -13.54 -30.26 -18.86
CA THR A 445 -14.52 -29.23 -19.24
C THR A 445 -13.81 -27.89 -19.30
N VAL A 446 -13.93 -27.19 -20.42
CA VAL A 446 -13.43 -25.81 -20.56
C VAL A 446 -14.38 -24.87 -19.84
N LEU A 447 -13.90 -24.24 -18.77
CA LEU A 447 -14.65 -23.26 -17.98
C LEU A 447 -14.55 -21.86 -18.61
N LEU A 448 -13.32 -21.42 -18.90
CA LEU A 448 -13.03 -20.16 -19.58
C LEU A 448 -12.02 -20.39 -20.71
N SER A 449 -12.08 -19.58 -21.75
CA SER A 449 -11.08 -19.60 -22.82
C SER A 449 -10.87 -18.23 -23.44
N GLN A 450 -9.63 -17.97 -23.85
CA GLN A 450 -9.22 -16.70 -24.44
C GLN A 450 -8.30 -16.93 -25.65
N LYS A 451 -8.63 -16.28 -26.77
CA LYS A 451 -7.73 -16.25 -27.93
C LYS A 451 -6.59 -15.28 -27.63
N VAL A 452 -5.38 -15.68 -27.98
CA VAL A 452 -4.15 -14.95 -27.70
C VAL A 452 -3.25 -14.95 -28.92
N ASN A 453 -2.48 -13.89 -29.09
CA ASN A 453 -1.42 -13.78 -30.09
C ASN A 453 -0.05 -13.86 -29.41
N LYS A 454 0.99 -14.09 -30.21
CA LYS A 454 2.38 -14.00 -29.75
C LYS A 454 2.65 -12.66 -29.09
N GLY A 455 3.18 -12.74 -27.87
CA GLY A 455 3.55 -11.60 -27.03
C GLY A 455 2.43 -11.12 -26.11
N ASP A 456 1.17 -11.49 -26.36
CA ASP A 456 0.02 -11.07 -25.54
C ASP A 456 0.22 -11.45 -24.07
N VAL A 457 -0.37 -10.66 -23.17
CA VAL A 457 -0.35 -10.95 -21.74
C VAL A 457 -1.72 -11.46 -21.34
N PHE A 458 -1.80 -12.74 -20.97
CA PHE A 458 -3.00 -13.34 -20.39
C PHE A 458 -2.95 -13.23 -18.87
N ARG A 459 -4.10 -13.03 -18.22
CA ARG A 459 -4.25 -13.15 -16.77
C ARG A 459 -5.55 -13.84 -16.39
N MET A 460 -5.53 -14.54 -15.26
CA MET A 460 -6.73 -15.05 -14.58
C MET A 460 -6.76 -14.58 -13.12
N CYS A 461 -7.90 -14.08 -12.66
CA CYS A 461 -8.13 -13.63 -11.29
C CYS A 461 -9.16 -14.53 -10.58
N GLN A 462 -9.24 -14.37 -9.26
CA GLN A 462 -10.10 -15.18 -8.37
C GLN A 462 -10.68 -14.30 -7.25
N VAL A 463 -11.96 -14.50 -6.93
CA VAL A 463 -12.61 -13.92 -5.76
C VAL A 463 -13.50 -14.95 -5.09
N LYS A 464 -13.18 -15.29 -3.83
CA LYS A 464 -13.95 -16.26 -3.05
C LYS A 464 -15.24 -15.64 -2.56
N ASP A 465 -16.26 -16.47 -2.40
CA ASP A 465 -17.60 -16.02 -2.01
C ASP A 465 -17.66 -15.42 -0.60
N ALA A 466 -17.00 -16.05 0.37
CA ALA A 466 -17.00 -15.58 1.76
C ALA A 466 -16.41 -14.16 1.92
N PRO A 467 -15.28 -13.81 1.28
CA PRO A 467 -14.84 -12.41 1.15
C PRO A 467 -15.88 -11.43 0.60
N VAL A 468 -16.69 -11.83 -0.39
CA VAL A 468 -17.73 -10.97 -0.98
C VAL A 468 -18.87 -10.74 0.02
N GLN A 469 -19.31 -11.78 0.73
CA GLN A 469 -20.33 -11.67 1.78
C GLN A 469 -19.88 -10.71 2.89
N ASP A 470 -18.64 -10.88 3.39
CA ASP A 470 -18.06 -10.01 4.40
C ASP A 470 -17.94 -8.55 3.92
N TRP A 471 -17.54 -8.35 2.66
CA TRP A 471 -17.44 -7.02 2.06
C TRP A 471 -18.79 -6.30 1.98
N VAL A 472 -19.86 -7.01 1.58
CA VAL A 472 -21.23 -6.45 1.57
C VAL A 472 -21.69 -6.12 2.99
N LYS A 473 -21.46 -7.01 3.95
CA LYS A 473 -21.76 -6.79 5.37
C LYS A 473 -21.03 -5.55 5.91
N LEU A 474 -19.75 -5.40 5.60
CA LEU A 474 -18.95 -4.25 6.01
C LEU A 474 -19.49 -2.94 5.43
N ALA A 475 -19.90 -2.95 4.15
CA ALA A 475 -20.50 -1.79 3.51
C ALA A 475 -21.80 -1.34 4.21
N VAL A 476 -22.69 -2.28 4.52
CA VAL A 476 -23.94 -2.00 5.26
C VAL A 476 -23.65 -1.48 6.66
N ASN A 477 -22.70 -2.10 7.38
CA ASN A 477 -22.29 -1.64 8.71
C ASN A 477 -21.77 -0.20 8.69
N ARG A 478 -20.92 0.15 7.71
CA ARG A 478 -20.38 1.52 7.57
C ARG A 478 -21.46 2.53 7.19
N ALA A 479 -22.36 2.18 6.27
CA ALA A 479 -23.49 3.03 5.91
C ALA A 479 -24.40 3.29 7.12
N THR A 480 -24.66 2.25 7.92
CA THR A 480 -25.45 2.35 9.16
C THR A 480 -24.77 3.23 10.21
N ALA A 481 -23.48 3.02 10.44
CA ALA A 481 -22.72 3.75 11.46
C ALA A 481 -22.56 5.25 11.14
N THR A 482 -22.59 5.63 9.87
CA THR A 482 -22.29 7.01 9.43
C THR A 482 -23.50 7.75 8.86
N GLY A 483 -24.55 7.05 8.46
CA GLY A 483 -25.68 7.61 7.70
C GLY A 483 -25.30 8.10 6.30
N SER A 484 -24.06 7.88 5.84
CA SER A 484 -23.60 8.31 4.52
C SER A 484 -24.05 7.33 3.43
N PRO A 485 -24.39 7.81 2.22
CA PRO A 485 -24.68 6.93 1.09
C PRO A 485 -23.49 6.03 0.78
N ALA A 486 -23.76 4.75 0.52
CA ALA A 486 -22.76 3.78 0.10
C ALA A 486 -22.99 3.39 -1.36
N VAL A 487 -21.95 3.55 -2.18
CA VAL A 487 -22.01 3.27 -3.61
C VAL A 487 -21.07 2.11 -3.90
N PHE A 488 -21.60 1.02 -4.46
CA PHE A 488 -20.84 -0.07 -5.06
C PHE A 488 -20.39 0.33 -6.47
N TRP A 489 -19.08 0.34 -6.71
CA TRP A 489 -18.49 0.81 -7.97
C TRP A 489 -18.24 -0.42 -8.86
N LEU A 490 -19.27 -0.83 -9.58
CA LEU A 490 -19.30 -2.06 -10.36
C LEU A 490 -19.82 -1.74 -11.77
N ASP A 491 -18.98 -1.97 -12.79
CA ASP A 491 -19.36 -1.79 -14.18
C ASP A 491 -20.06 -3.03 -14.71
N LYS A 492 -21.37 -2.96 -14.92
CA LYS A 492 -22.16 -4.06 -15.51
C LYS A 492 -21.65 -4.57 -16.87
N ASN A 493 -20.81 -3.80 -17.57
CA ASN A 493 -20.22 -4.21 -18.84
C ASN A 493 -18.92 -5.01 -18.67
N ARG A 494 -18.33 -5.04 -17.47
CA ARG A 494 -17.27 -5.98 -17.11
C ARG A 494 -17.88 -7.30 -16.70
N ALA A 495 -17.37 -8.41 -17.24
CA ALA A 495 -17.91 -9.73 -16.95
C ALA A 495 -17.72 -10.08 -15.46
N HIS A 496 -16.59 -9.70 -14.88
CA HIS A 496 -16.30 -9.91 -13.46
C HIS A 496 -17.26 -9.12 -12.55
N ASP A 497 -17.36 -7.82 -12.77
CA ASP A 497 -18.24 -6.95 -11.99
C ASP A 497 -19.71 -7.38 -12.14
N ALA A 498 -20.14 -7.90 -13.28
CA ALA A 498 -21.48 -8.44 -13.46
C ALA A 498 -21.76 -9.65 -12.53
N GLU A 499 -20.78 -10.54 -12.32
CA GLU A 499 -20.89 -11.62 -11.33
C GLU A 499 -20.92 -11.07 -9.89
N LEU A 500 -20.10 -10.06 -9.57
CA LEU A 500 -20.15 -9.37 -8.28
C LEU A 500 -21.51 -8.70 -8.04
N ILE A 501 -22.10 -8.03 -9.04
CA ILE A 501 -23.42 -7.40 -8.93
C ILE A 501 -24.49 -8.42 -8.55
N LYS A 502 -24.45 -9.65 -9.11
CA LYS A 502 -25.38 -10.73 -8.73
C LYS A 502 -25.25 -11.06 -7.24
N LYS A 503 -24.00 -11.22 -6.77
CA LYS A 503 -23.73 -11.52 -5.35
C LYS A 503 -24.12 -10.37 -4.43
N VAL A 504 -23.78 -9.13 -4.76
CA VAL A 504 -24.15 -7.93 -3.99
C VAL A 504 -25.67 -7.85 -3.84
N ASN A 505 -26.43 -7.98 -4.93
CA ASN A 505 -27.89 -7.96 -4.87
C ASN A 505 -28.47 -9.09 -4.01
N SER A 506 -27.87 -10.29 -4.06
CA SER A 506 -28.28 -11.41 -3.21
C SER A 506 -28.01 -11.13 -1.73
N TYR A 507 -26.80 -10.68 -1.38
CA TYR A 507 -26.36 -10.50 0.00
C TYR A 507 -26.94 -9.26 0.67
N LEU A 508 -27.24 -8.19 -0.07
CA LEU A 508 -27.95 -7.03 0.50
C LEU A 508 -29.31 -7.42 1.10
N ASN A 509 -30.02 -8.40 0.52
CA ASN A 509 -31.30 -8.89 1.06
C ASN A 509 -31.17 -9.64 2.40
N GLN A 510 -29.93 -9.95 2.83
CA GLN A 510 -29.65 -10.64 4.09
C GLN A 510 -29.32 -9.66 5.22
N HIS A 511 -29.33 -8.36 4.95
CA HIS A 511 -29.04 -7.30 5.91
C HIS A 511 -30.20 -6.33 6.03
N ASN A 512 -30.30 -5.65 7.18
CA ASN A 512 -31.23 -4.54 7.32
C ASN A 512 -30.68 -3.30 6.59
N THR A 513 -31.31 -2.93 5.48
CA THR A 513 -30.96 -1.75 4.70
C THR A 513 -32.02 -0.64 4.80
N GLU A 514 -32.97 -0.75 5.73
CA GLU A 514 -34.00 0.27 5.94
C GLU A 514 -33.38 1.62 6.30
N GLY A 515 -33.76 2.68 5.57
CA GLY A 515 -33.22 4.03 5.77
C GLY A 515 -31.81 4.26 5.22
N LEU A 516 -31.16 3.25 4.63
CA LEU A 516 -29.83 3.39 4.02
C LEU A 516 -29.94 3.76 2.53
N GLU A 517 -29.09 4.68 2.07
CA GLU A 517 -28.93 4.97 0.65
C GLU A 517 -27.79 4.12 0.06
N ILE A 518 -28.13 2.95 -0.49
CA ILE A 518 -27.17 2.05 -1.14
C ILE A 518 -27.42 2.04 -2.65
N ARG A 519 -26.36 2.27 -3.44
CA ARG A 519 -26.43 2.30 -4.91
C ARG A 519 -25.39 1.37 -5.52
N ILE A 520 -25.66 0.88 -6.73
CA ILE A 520 -24.68 0.19 -7.58
C ILE A 520 -24.54 1.02 -8.85
N LEU A 521 -23.35 1.56 -9.11
CA LEU A 521 -23.04 2.45 -10.23
C LEU A 521 -21.74 2.01 -10.90
N SER A 522 -21.58 2.27 -12.21
CA SER A 522 -20.26 2.08 -12.85
C SER A 522 -19.21 3.00 -12.21
N PRO A 523 -17.91 2.67 -12.26
CA PRO A 523 -16.86 3.51 -11.65
C PRO A 523 -16.92 4.98 -12.08
N VAL A 524 -17.23 5.26 -13.34
CA VAL A 524 -17.36 6.64 -13.87
C VAL A 524 -18.61 7.36 -13.33
N GLU A 525 -19.74 6.68 -13.21
CA GLU A 525 -20.94 7.27 -12.61
C GLU A 525 -20.75 7.50 -11.10
N ALA A 526 -20.12 6.54 -10.43
CA ALA A 526 -19.88 6.55 -9.00
C ALA A 526 -18.90 7.66 -8.57
N ILE A 527 -17.78 7.83 -9.29
CA ILE A 527 -16.84 8.93 -9.04
C ILE A 527 -17.53 10.28 -9.27
N ASN A 528 -18.30 10.46 -10.35
CA ASN A 528 -19.00 11.72 -10.61
C ASN A 528 -20.02 12.07 -9.51
N PHE A 529 -20.80 11.08 -9.06
CA PHE A 529 -21.70 11.25 -7.92
C PHE A 529 -20.94 11.67 -6.65
N SER A 530 -19.80 11.02 -6.39
CA SER A 530 -18.98 11.27 -5.21
C SER A 530 -18.32 12.66 -5.26
N LEU A 531 -17.79 13.07 -6.41
CA LEU A 531 -17.16 14.39 -6.62
C LEU A 531 -18.18 15.54 -6.48
N GLN A 532 -19.40 15.36 -6.97
CA GLN A 532 -20.48 16.34 -6.77
C GLN A 532 -20.86 16.50 -5.30
N ARG A 533 -20.84 15.42 -4.52
CA ARG A 533 -21.16 15.44 -3.09
C ARG A 533 -20.02 16.00 -2.25
N ILE A 534 -18.80 15.55 -2.49
CA ILE A 534 -17.63 16.00 -1.73
C ILE A 534 -17.40 17.50 -1.88
N ASN A 535 -17.65 18.07 -3.07
CA ASN A 535 -17.56 19.52 -3.30
C ASN A 535 -18.64 20.33 -2.54
N LYS A 536 -19.73 19.69 -2.10
CA LYS A 536 -20.79 20.29 -1.29
C LYS A 536 -20.59 20.03 0.21
N GLY A 537 -19.44 19.51 0.63
CA GLY A 537 -19.19 19.16 2.03
C GLY A 537 -19.86 17.87 2.49
N LEU A 538 -20.35 17.03 1.56
CA LEU A 538 -21.08 15.80 1.88
C LEU A 538 -20.23 14.56 1.66
N ASP A 539 -20.38 13.58 2.54
CA ASP A 539 -19.62 12.34 2.51
C ASP A 539 -20.29 11.29 1.60
N THR A 540 -19.48 10.38 1.03
CA THR A 540 -19.96 9.22 0.24
C THR A 540 -19.04 8.04 0.48
N ILE A 541 -19.57 6.89 0.90
CA ILE A 541 -18.77 5.67 1.04
C ILE A 541 -18.59 5.03 -0.34
N SER A 542 -17.35 4.88 -0.77
CA SER A 542 -16.99 4.08 -1.93
C SER A 542 -16.86 2.61 -1.53
N VAL A 543 -17.58 1.71 -2.20
CA VAL A 543 -17.56 0.28 -1.93
C VAL A 543 -17.02 -0.41 -3.19
N THR A 544 -15.78 -0.88 -3.14
CA THR A 544 -15.04 -1.20 -4.37
C THR A 544 -14.28 -2.54 -4.30
N GLY A 545 -13.89 -3.04 -5.48
CA GLY A 545 -12.86 -4.06 -5.62
C GLY A 545 -11.48 -3.60 -5.11
N ASN A 546 -10.52 -4.51 -5.14
CA ASN A 546 -9.18 -4.41 -4.57
C ASN A 546 -8.35 -3.30 -5.23
N VAL A 547 -8.36 -3.21 -6.56
CA VAL A 547 -7.59 -2.19 -7.30
C VAL A 547 -8.15 -0.79 -7.03
N LEU A 548 -9.47 -0.62 -7.13
CA LEU A 548 -10.11 0.66 -6.84
C LEU A 548 -10.00 1.06 -5.35
N ARG A 549 -9.94 0.11 -4.41
CA ARG A 549 -9.60 0.40 -3.01
C ARG A 549 -8.25 1.10 -2.94
N ASP A 550 -7.24 0.53 -3.60
CA ASP A 550 -5.90 1.14 -3.66
C ASP A 550 -5.96 2.57 -4.22
N TYR A 551 -6.58 2.73 -5.39
CA TYR A 551 -6.57 4.01 -6.11
C TYR A 551 -7.35 5.11 -5.38
N LEU A 552 -8.53 4.79 -4.85
CA LEU A 552 -9.40 5.77 -4.19
C LEU A 552 -8.88 6.15 -2.79
N THR A 553 -8.19 5.22 -2.11
CA THR A 553 -7.60 5.50 -0.79
C THR A 553 -6.28 6.27 -0.87
N ASP A 554 -5.76 6.53 -2.07
CA ASP A 554 -4.76 7.58 -2.32
C ASP A 554 -5.40 8.84 -2.90
N LEU A 555 -6.30 8.71 -3.89
CA LEU A 555 -6.92 9.85 -4.58
C LEU A 555 -7.60 10.82 -3.62
N PHE A 556 -8.60 10.35 -2.87
CA PHE A 556 -9.37 11.24 -2.01
C PHE A 556 -8.54 11.78 -0.84
N PRO A 557 -7.75 10.97 -0.11
CA PRO A 557 -6.92 11.49 0.97
C PRO A 557 -5.86 12.50 0.53
N ILE A 558 -5.25 12.35 -0.65
CA ILE A 558 -4.31 13.36 -1.17
C ILE A 558 -5.02 14.69 -1.46
N LEU A 559 -6.25 14.64 -1.99
CA LEU A 559 -7.05 15.85 -2.22
C LEU A 559 -7.56 16.47 -0.90
N GLU A 560 -8.00 15.63 0.04
CA GLU A 560 -8.62 16.04 1.30
C GLU A 560 -7.64 16.47 2.39
N LEU A 561 -6.48 15.81 2.48
CA LEU A 561 -5.53 15.90 3.59
C LEU A 561 -4.11 16.27 3.12
N GLY A 562 -3.88 16.34 1.81
CA GLY A 562 -2.57 16.57 1.21
C GLY A 562 -1.65 15.35 1.22
N THR A 563 -2.10 14.24 1.80
CA THR A 563 -1.36 12.97 1.91
C THR A 563 -2.30 11.81 2.26
N SER A 564 -2.01 10.62 1.76
CA SER A 564 -2.68 9.36 2.14
C SER A 564 -2.08 8.69 3.37
N ALA A 565 -0.97 9.22 3.91
CA ALA A 565 -0.28 8.63 5.06
C ALA A 565 -1.02 8.80 6.39
N LYS A 566 -2.02 9.69 6.47
CA LYS A 566 -2.74 10.05 7.70
C LYS A 566 -4.15 9.44 7.75
N MET A 567 -4.28 8.19 7.33
CA MET A 567 -5.55 7.47 7.20
C MET A 567 -5.65 6.34 8.21
N LEU A 568 -6.87 6.04 8.67
CA LEU A 568 -7.15 4.75 9.30
C LEU A 568 -7.15 3.67 8.23
N SER A 569 -6.47 2.56 8.51
CA SER A 569 -6.48 1.36 7.68
C SER A 569 -6.88 0.17 8.57
N ILE A 570 -8.19 -0.01 8.69
CA ILE A 570 -8.80 -1.04 9.53
C ILE A 570 -9.11 -2.24 8.65
N VAL A 571 -8.84 -3.43 9.17
CA VAL A 571 -9.16 -4.71 8.54
C VAL A 571 -10.00 -5.50 9.54
N PRO A 572 -11.35 -5.37 9.49
CA PRO A 572 -12.24 -6.25 10.22
C PRO A 572 -12.00 -7.68 9.72
N LEU A 573 -11.44 -8.53 10.58
CA LEU A 573 -11.13 -9.91 10.22
C LEU A 573 -12.45 -10.68 10.09
N MET A 574 -12.54 -11.57 9.10
CA MET A 574 -13.80 -12.24 8.75
C MET A 574 -14.41 -13.02 9.93
N ASN A 575 -13.56 -13.53 10.82
CA ASN A 575 -13.98 -14.29 12.02
C ASN A 575 -14.25 -13.40 13.24
N GLY A 576 -14.30 -12.08 13.07
CA GLY A 576 -14.73 -11.10 14.06
C GLY A 576 -13.63 -10.41 14.85
N GLY A 577 -12.36 -10.75 14.62
CA GLY A 577 -11.22 -10.00 15.16
C GLY A 577 -10.96 -8.69 14.41
N GLY A 578 -9.91 -7.97 14.81
CA GLY A 578 -9.47 -6.73 14.18
C GLY A 578 -7.97 -6.71 13.90
N LEU A 579 -7.61 -6.26 12.70
CA LEU A 579 -6.26 -5.86 12.32
C LEU A 579 -6.25 -4.36 12.01
N PHE A 580 -5.33 -3.62 12.63
CA PHE A 580 -5.25 -2.16 12.56
C PHE A 580 -3.87 -1.78 12.00
N GLU A 581 -3.82 -1.43 10.72
CA GLU A 581 -2.58 -1.01 10.08
C GLU A 581 -2.30 0.45 10.41
N THR A 582 -1.09 0.75 10.91
CA THR A 582 -0.71 2.10 11.33
C THR A 582 -0.33 3.03 10.18
N GLY A 583 -0.36 2.54 8.93
CA GLY A 583 -0.12 3.34 7.74
C GLY A 583 0.01 2.48 6.49
N ALA A 584 -0.17 3.11 5.32
CA ALA A 584 -0.07 2.46 4.02
C ALA A 584 1.36 2.51 3.41
N GLY A 585 2.31 3.22 4.05
CA GLY A 585 3.67 3.41 3.56
C GLY A 585 4.66 2.29 3.93
N GLY A 586 5.91 2.45 3.49
CA GLY A 586 7.04 1.59 3.90
C GLY A 586 7.69 1.98 5.23
N SER A 587 8.77 1.31 5.61
CA SER A 587 9.46 1.45 6.91
C SER A 587 10.52 2.58 6.97
N ALA A 588 10.63 3.38 5.91
CA ALA A 588 11.39 4.64 5.83
C ALA A 588 12.90 4.54 6.16
N PRO A 589 13.73 3.89 5.32
CA PRO A 589 15.17 3.68 5.57
C PRO A 589 15.97 4.98 5.77
N LYS A 590 15.59 6.06 5.07
CA LYS A 590 16.25 7.38 5.19
C LYS A 590 16.06 8.04 6.56
N HIS A 591 15.07 7.61 7.35
CA HIS A 591 14.86 8.11 8.70
C HIS A 591 15.87 7.47 9.67
N VAL A 592 16.18 6.18 9.48
CA VAL A 592 17.22 5.46 10.23
C VAL A 592 18.60 6.06 9.96
N GLN A 593 18.92 6.38 8.70
CA GLN A 593 20.19 7.04 8.35
C GLN A 593 20.37 8.36 9.12
N GLN A 594 19.36 9.23 9.14
CA GLN A 594 19.42 10.47 9.93
C GLN A 594 19.54 10.20 11.42
N PHE A 595 18.82 9.21 11.94
CA PHE A 595 18.90 8.85 13.35
C PHE A 595 20.32 8.39 13.73
N ASN A 596 20.95 7.55 12.92
CA ASN A 596 22.31 7.08 13.17
C ASN A 596 23.35 8.20 13.02
N GLU A 597 23.15 9.14 12.09
CA GLU A 597 24.09 10.25 11.85
C GLU A 597 24.01 11.35 12.92
N VAL A 598 22.80 11.73 13.31
CA VAL A 598 22.57 12.95 14.13
C VAL A 598 21.55 12.75 15.25
N GLY A 599 21.18 11.52 15.58
CA GLY A 599 20.30 11.22 16.71
C GLY A 599 18.93 11.87 16.60
N TYR A 600 18.40 12.06 15.39
CA TYR A 600 17.10 12.69 15.13
C TYR A 600 16.19 11.75 14.34
N LEU A 601 15.07 11.33 14.92
CA LEU A 601 14.11 10.46 14.23
C LEU A 601 12.90 11.27 13.75
N ARG A 602 12.78 11.44 12.43
CA ARG A 602 11.66 12.19 11.80
C ARG A 602 10.44 11.32 11.44
N TRP A 603 10.34 10.12 11.98
CA TRP A 603 9.17 9.24 11.82
C TRP A 603 7.96 9.83 12.54
N ASP A 604 6.82 9.91 11.86
CA ASP A 604 5.58 10.43 12.42
C ASP A 604 4.68 9.26 12.83
N SER A 605 4.54 9.04 14.13
CA SER A 605 3.75 7.94 14.72
C SER A 605 2.24 8.23 14.78
N LEU A 606 1.75 9.28 14.11
CA LEU A 606 0.33 9.62 14.08
C LEU A 606 -0.57 8.42 13.78
N GLY A 607 -0.19 7.61 12.79
CA GLY A 607 -0.95 6.43 12.42
C GLY A 607 -0.93 5.31 13.48
N GLU A 608 0.09 5.26 14.34
CA GLU A 608 0.14 4.35 15.49
C GLU A 608 -0.85 4.78 16.57
N PHE A 609 -0.97 6.10 16.84
CA PHE A 609 -1.96 6.63 17.79
C PHE A 609 -3.38 6.34 17.33
N LEU A 610 -3.64 6.58 16.04
CA LEU A 610 -4.94 6.35 15.42
C LEU A 610 -5.32 4.86 15.41
N ALA A 611 -4.39 3.97 15.08
CA ALA A 611 -4.63 2.52 15.12
C ALA A 611 -4.86 2.03 16.55
N LEU A 612 -4.14 2.57 17.53
CA LEU A 612 -4.31 2.21 18.94
C LEU A 612 -5.68 2.64 19.48
N ALA A 613 -6.15 3.84 19.15
CA ALA A 613 -7.49 4.29 19.56
C ALA A 613 -8.56 3.32 19.05
N VAL A 614 -8.57 3.02 17.74
CA VAL A 614 -9.55 2.09 17.16
C VAL A 614 -9.37 0.65 17.70
N SER A 615 -8.14 0.21 17.97
CA SER A 615 -7.87 -1.09 18.60
C SER A 615 -8.48 -1.19 20.01
N LEU A 616 -8.38 -0.12 20.80
CA LEU A 616 -8.98 -0.01 22.13
C LEU A 616 -10.52 0.07 22.05
N GLU A 617 -11.07 0.80 21.08
CA GLU A 617 -12.51 0.86 20.82
C GLU A 617 -13.07 -0.54 20.47
N HIS A 618 -12.39 -1.24 19.56
CA HIS A 618 -12.75 -2.59 19.15
C HIS A 618 -12.74 -3.55 20.34
N LEU A 619 -11.67 -3.54 21.13
CA LEU A 619 -11.55 -4.37 22.33
C LEU A 619 -12.63 -4.02 23.35
N GLY A 620 -12.80 -2.73 23.65
CA GLY A 620 -13.78 -2.24 24.62
C GLY A 620 -15.20 -2.60 24.27
N THR A 621 -15.57 -2.46 22.99
CA THR A 621 -16.90 -2.84 22.48
C THR A 621 -17.11 -4.34 22.55
N LYS A 622 -16.13 -5.12 22.07
CA LYS A 622 -16.23 -6.58 21.99
C LYS A 622 -16.29 -7.27 23.35
N THR A 623 -15.51 -6.76 24.30
CA THR A 623 -15.38 -7.34 25.65
C THR A 623 -16.26 -6.63 26.69
N SER A 624 -16.95 -5.56 26.30
CA SER A 624 -17.64 -4.65 27.23
C SER A 624 -16.70 -4.01 28.28
N ASN A 625 -15.42 -3.81 27.93
CA ASN A 625 -14.45 -3.12 28.78
C ASN A 625 -14.61 -1.59 28.67
N LYS A 626 -15.31 -1.00 29.64
CA LYS A 626 -15.57 0.45 29.69
C LYS A 626 -14.30 1.28 29.79
N LYS A 627 -13.29 0.84 30.55
CA LYS A 627 -12.02 1.55 30.70
C LYS A 627 -11.27 1.65 29.37
N ALA A 628 -11.29 0.57 28.56
CA ALA A 628 -10.71 0.59 27.22
C ALA A 628 -11.41 1.60 26.29
N LEU A 629 -12.73 1.74 26.37
CA LEU A 629 -13.48 2.76 25.61
C LEU A 629 -13.10 4.19 26.04
N VAL A 630 -12.95 4.44 27.35
CA VAL A 630 -12.50 5.73 27.88
C VAL A 630 -11.07 6.05 27.42
N LEU A 631 -10.16 5.07 27.47
CA LEU A 631 -8.79 5.20 26.94
C LEU A 631 -8.80 5.56 25.45
N SER A 632 -9.64 4.88 24.64
CA SER A 632 -9.81 5.16 23.21
C SER A 632 -10.26 6.59 22.95
N GLU A 633 -11.35 7.04 23.58
CA GLU A 633 -11.90 8.39 23.34
C GLU A 633 -10.94 9.49 23.79
N ALA A 634 -10.25 9.29 24.92
CA ALA A 634 -9.23 10.22 25.39
C ALA A 634 -8.03 10.27 24.43
N LEU A 635 -7.61 9.14 23.84
CA LEU A 635 -6.51 9.11 22.88
C LEU A 635 -6.88 9.82 21.56
N ASP A 636 -8.11 9.68 21.10
CA ASP A 636 -8.61 10.42 19.92
C ASP A 636 -8.54 11.94 20.13
N LYS A 637 -9.01 12.43 21.28
CA LYS A 637 -8.94 13.86 21.66
C LYS A 637 -7.50 14.33 21.84
N ALA A 638 -6.65 13.51 22.46
CA ALA A 638 -5.23 13.81 22.62
C ALA A 638 -4.52 13.92 21.26
N THR A 639 -4.88 13.06 20.31
CA THR A 639 -4.36 13.09 18.93
C THR A 639 -4.80 14.35 18.20
N GLU A 640 -6.06 14.77 18.34
CA GLU A 640 -6.54 16.06 17.78
C GLU A 640 -5.76 17.24 18.36
N LYS A 641 -5.56 17.27 19.69
CA LYS A 641 -4.77 18.32 20.35
C LYS A 641 -3.31 18.32 19.89
N LEU A 642 -2.68 17.15 19.74
CA LEU A 642 -1.32 17.01 19.22
C LEU A 642 -1.17 17.65 17.83
N LEU A 643 -2.15 17.42 16.95
CA LEU A 643 -2.17 18.02 15.61
C LEU A 643 -2.36 19.52 15.67
N LEU A 644 -3.33 20.02 16.44
CA LEU A 644 -3.63 21.46 16.56
C LEU A 644 -2.46 22.26 17.17
N GLU A 645 -1.77 21.69 18.15
CA GLU A 645 -0.59 22.29 18.81
C GLU A 645 0.71 22.07 18.02
N ASN A 646 0.62 21.46 16.83
CA ASN A 646 1.73 21.16 15.93
C ASN A 646 2.88 20.40 16.62
N LYS A 647 2.54 19.37 17.41
CA LYS A 647 3.48 18.53 18.18
C LYS A 647 3.85 17.22 17.46
N SER A 648 3.72 17.19 16.13
CA SER A 648 4.34 16.18 15.25
C SER A 648 5.86 16.45 15.10
N PRO A 649 6.66 15.46 14.65
CA PRO A 649 8.09 15.66 14.41
C PRO A 649 8.37 16.80 13.42
N ALA A 650 9.15 17.80 13.83
CA ALA A 650 9.33 19.05 13.10
C ALA A 650 10.26 18.95 11.87
N ARG A 651 10.94 17.81 11.68
CA ARG A 651 11.92 17.54 10.62
C ARG A 651 13.11 18.52 10.63
N LYS A 652 13.45 19.07 11.79
CA LYS A 652 14.54 20.02 11.99
C LYS A 652 15.28 19.72 13.29
N LEU A 653 16.61 19.61 13.21
CA LEU A 653 17.46 19.44 14.38
C LEU A 653 17.26 20.58 15.40
N GLY A 654 17.29 20.23 16.69
CA GLY A 654 17.04 21.16 17.79
C GLY A 654 15.55 21.43 18.04
N GLN A 655 14.65 20.75 17.33
CA GLN A 655 13.20 20.79 17.55
C GLN A 655 12.68 19.39 17.88
N ILE A 656 11.39 19.29 18.19
CA ILE A 656 10.72 18.02 18.50
C ILE A 656 10.94 17.01 17.36
N ASP A 657 11.35 15.80 17.73
CA ASP A 657 11.41 14.63 16.85
C ASP A 657 10.34 13.60 17.26
N ASN A 658 10.43 12.37 16.76
CA ASN A 658 9.52 11.28 17.12
C ASN A 658 9.33 11.09 18.63
N ARG A 659 10.41 11.11 19.41
CA ARG A 659 10.37 10.89 20.87
C ARG A 659 9.65 12.02 21.59
N GLY A 660 9.86 13.26 21.14
CA GLY A 660 9.12 14.40 21.67
C GLY A 660 7.63 14.33 21.34
N SER A 661 7.27 13.90 20.13
CA SER A 661 5.86 13.68 19.77
C SER A 661 5.21 12.61 20.67
N HIS A 662 5.93 11.53 21.01
CA HIS A 662 5.47 10.52 21.97
C HIS A 662 5.28 11.07 23.39
N PHE A 663 6.15 11.97 23.85
CA PHE A 663 5.94 12.66 25.11
C PHE A 663 4.65 13.49 25.10
N TYR A 664 4.43 14.30 24.05
CA TYR A 664 3.24 15.15 23.96
C TYR A 664 1.94 14.36 23.85
N ILE A 665 1.93 13.23 23.12
CA ILE A 665 0.73 12.38 23.11
C ILE A 665 0.46 11.80 24.51
N ALA A 666 1.48 11.37 25.25
CA ALA A 666 1.30 10.88 26.62
C ALA A 666 0.77 11.98 27.56
N LEU A 667 1.32 13.19 27.45
CA LEU A 667 0.86 14.36 28.21
C LEU A 667 -0.61 14.68 27.92
N TYR A 668 -0.99 14.77 26.64
CA TYR A 668 -2.35 15.10 26.25
C TYR A 668 -3.33 13.97 26.55
N TRP A 669 -2.91 12.71 26.44
CA TRP A 669 -3.76 11.57 26.79
C TRP A 669 -4.04 11.52 28.28
N ALA A 670 -3.03 11.74 29.13
CA ALA A 670 -3.21 11.86 30.57
C ALA A 670 -4.13 13.04 30.94
N ASP A 671 -3.98 14.19 30.28
CA ASP A 671 -4.82 15.38 30.48
C ASP A 671 -6.29 15.11 30.13
N GLU A 672 -6.58 14.42 29.03
CA GLU A 672 -7.95 14.06 28.65
C GLU A 672 -8.55 12.99 29.60
N LEU A 673 -7.74 12.02 30.05
CA LEU A 673 -8.15 11.04 31.07
C LEU A 673 -8.43 11.66 32.45
N ALA A 674 -7.73 12.74 32.80
CA ALA A 674 -7.98 13.51 34.02
C ALA A 674 -9.26 14.36 33.94
N LYS A 675 -9.75 14.68 32.74
CA LYS A 675 -10.93 15.54 32.52
C LYS A 675 -12.23 14.79 32.32
N GLN A 676 -12.17 13.57 31.78
CA GLN A 676 -13.36 12.75 31.53
C GLN A 676 -14.16 12.45 32.82
N ASN A 677 -15.42 12.04 32.68
CA ASN A 677 -16.33 11.76 33.79
C ASN A 677 -17.00 10.38 33.70
N ASP A 678 -16.56 9.54 32.77
CA ASP A 678 -17.13 8.22 32.48
C ASP A 678 -16.54 7.12 33.38
N ASP A 679 -15.29 7.29 33.84
CA ASP A 679 -14.64 6.41 34.80
C ASP A 679 -13.89 7.20 35.89
N LYS A 680 -14.32 7.06 37.14
CA LYS A 680 -13.77 7.81 38.28
C LYS A 680 -12.36 7.35 38.67
N GLU A 681 -12.07 6.06 38.58
CA GLU A 681 -10.76 5.52 38.98
C GLU A 681 -9.68 6.02 38.03
N LEU A 682 -9.91 5.90 36.71
CA LEU A 682 -9.02 6.46 35.70
C LEU A 682 -8.83 7.96 35.89
N LYS A 683 -9.91 8.69 36.21
CA LYS A 683 -9.81 10.13 36.44
C LYS A 683 -8.87 10.48 37.59
N GLU A 684 -9.03 9.81 38.73
CA GLU A 684 -8.24 10.09 39.94
C GLU A 684 -6.76 9.76 39.72
N GLU A 685 -6.48 8.61 39.10
CA GLU A 685 -5.13 8.17 38.75
C GLU A 685 -4.45 9.14 37.77
N PHE A 686 -5.09 9.44 36.65
CA PHE A 686 -4.52 10.31 35.62
C PHE A 686 -4.51 11.79 36.01
N THR A 687 -5.29 12.23 37.00
CA THR A 687 -5.17 13.60 37.55
C THR A 687 -3.78 13.84 38.15
N LYS A 688 -3.22 12.86 38.85
CA LYS A 688 -1.87 12.95 39.41
C LYS A 688 -0.83 12.92 38.30
N ILE A 689 -0.93 11.94 37.40
CA ILE A 689 0.02 11.73 36.29
C ILE A 689 0.05 12.95 35.36
N ALA A 690 -1.10 13.48 34.95
CA ALA A 690 -1.20 14.65 34.09
C ALA A 690 -0.56 15.88 34.72
N LYS A 691 -0.72 16.07 36.03
CA LYS A 691 -0.09 17.16 36.77
C LYS A 691 1.43 17.03 36.77
N GLU A 692 1.96 15.84 37.03
CA GLU A 692 3.41 15.57 37.07
C GLU A 692 4.05 15.72 35.69
N LEU A 693 3.46 15.12 34.64
CA LEU A 693 3.90 15.30 33.26
C LEU A 693 3.88 16.77 32.84
N SER A 694 2.85 17.53 33.23
CA SER A 694 2.76 18.96 32.93
C SER A 694 3.84 19.77 33.65
N SER A 695 4.13 19.47 34.92
CA SER A 695 5.15 20.19 35.68
C SER A 695 6.57 19.92 35.20
N GLU A 696 6.82 18.73 34.64
CA GLU A 696 8.14 18.33 34.13
C GLU A 696 8.30 18.54 32.61
N ALA A 697 7.30 19.11 31.93
CA ALA A 697 7.26 19.17 30.47
C ALA A 697 8.49 19.84 29.85
N GLU A 698 8.92 20.99 30.39
CA GLU A 698 10.11 21.70 29.89
C GLU A 698 11.41 20.89 30.12
N ASN A 699 11.51 20.19 31.25
CA ASN A 699 12.67 19.34 31.58
C ASN A 699 12.74 18.13 30.64
N ILE A 700 11.61 17.46 30.41
CA ILE A 700 11.50 16.33 29.49
C ILE A 700 11.85 16.77 28.06
N ASP A 701 11.27 17.88 27.57
CA ASP A 701 11.60 18.41 26.24
C ASP A 701 13.10 18.73 26.12
N HIS A 702 13.69 19.36 27.14
CA HIS A 702 15.13 19.64 27.15
C HIS A 702 15.97 18.35 27.07
N GLN A 703 15.63 17.31 27.84
CA GLN A 703 16.33 16.02 27.80
C GLN A 703 16.23 15.34 26.43
N LEU A 704 15.04 15.36 25.81
CA LEU A 704 14.80 14.76 24.50
C LEU A 704 15.51 15.52 23.37
N ILE A 705 15.47 16.85 23.38
CA ILE A 705 16.14 17.69 22.39
C ILE A 705 17.66 17.61 22.54
N SER A 706 18.18 17.57 23.78
CA SER A 706 19.63 17.46 24.05
C SER A 706 20.24 16.13 23.59
N ALA A 707 19.42 15.09 23.39
CA ALA A 707 19.88 13.81 22.85
C ALA A 707 20.13 13.83 21.33
N GLN A 708 19.80 14.92 20.65
CA GLN A 708 20.00 15.10 19.21
C GLN A 708 21.40 15.66 18.89
N GLY A 709 21.74 15.71 17.60
CA GLY A 709 22.93 16.38 17.06
C GLY A 709 24.21 15.55 17.11
N ASN A 710 24.16 14.33 17.64
CA ASN A 710 25.30 13.43 17.73
C ASN A 710 24.99 12.08 17.05
N PRO A 711 26.00 11.39 16.48
CA PRO A 711 25.82 10.05 15.97
C PRO A 711 25.32 9.09 17.05
N VAL A 712 24.47 8.15 16.64
CA VAL A 712 23.91 7.10 17.48
C VAL A 712 24.27 5.75 16.86
N ASP A 713 24.90 4.90 17.66
CA ASP A 713 25.20 3.52 17.28
C ASP A 713 24.25 2.57 18.01
N ILE A 714 23.49 1.79 17.25
CA ILE A 714 22.55 0.78 17.72
C ILE A 714 23.04 -0.65 17.42
N ASP A 715 24.29 -0.80 16.99
CA ASP A 715 24.93 -2.08 16.64
C ASP A 715 24.06 -2.92 15.68
N GLY A 716 23.81 -2.40 14.49
CA GLY A 716 23.07 -3.12 13.44
C GLY A 716 22.07 -2.25 12.70
N TYR A 717 21.40 -2.87 11.71
CA TYR A 717 20.38 -2.23 10.88
C TYR A 717 19.14 -3.10 10.78
N TYR A 718 19.26 -4.32 10.26
CA TYR A 718 18.15 -5.27 10.17
C TYR A 718 17.96 -6.05 11.48
N PHE A 719 19.02 -6.17 12.29
CA PHE A 719 19.04 -6.88 13.56
C PHE A 719 19.81 -6.07 14.62
N ALA A 720 19.38 -4.83 14.85
CA ALA A 720 19.97 -3.92 15.84
C ALA A 720 19.90 -4.46 17.27
N ASP A 721 20.86 -4.08 18.11
CA ASP A 721 20.86 -4.45 19.54
C ASP A 721 19.69 -3.77 20.27
N GLU A 722 18.93 -4.57 21.02
CA GLU A 722 17.72 -4.10 21.68
C GLU A 722 18.01 -3.11 22.81
N GLN A 723 19.08 -3.31 23.57
CA GLN A 723 19.43 -2.45 24.72
C GLN A 723 19.97 -1.10 24.25
N LEU A 724 20.81 -1.09 23.21
CA LEU A 724 21.30 0.14 22.59
C LEU A 724 20.16 0.93 21.95
N SER A 725 19.26 0.24 21.25
CA SER A 725 18.06 0.85 20.65
C SER A 725 17.14 1.45 21.73
N GLU A 726 16.88 0.74 22.82
CA GLU A 726 16.08 1.23 23.94
C GLU A 726 16.71 2.48 24.57
N LYS A 727 18.01 2.45 24.86
CA LYS A 727 18.75 3.58 25.44
C LYS A 727 18.70 4.82 24.54
N ALA A 728 18.87 4.63 23.24
CA ALA A 728 18.84 5.73 22.27
C ALA A 728 17.42 6.31 22.09
N MET A 729 16.40 5.46 22.17
CA MET A 729 15.00 5.86 21.96
C MET A 729 14.32 6.38 23.24
N ARG A 730 14.89 6.15 24.42
CA ARG A 730 14.36 6.60 25.72
C ARG A 730 15.37 7.40 26.54
N PRO A 731 15.92 8.52 26.00
CA PRO A 731 16.99 9.25 26.68
C PRO A 731 16.51 10.10 27.87
N SER A 732 15.21 10.38 27.99
CA SER A 732 14.66 11.13 29.13
C SER A 732 14.44 10.22 30.34
N SER A 733 15.32 10.32 31.33
CA SER A 733 15.17 9.63 32.61
C SER A 733 13.94 10.10 33.39
N CYS A 734 13.56 11.38 33.23
CA CYS A 734 12.37 11.94 33.88
C CYS A 734 11.10 11.28 33.34
N LEU A 735 10.93 11.24 32.01
CA LEU A 735 9.78 10.57 31.38
C LEU A 735 9.73 9.08 31.74
N ASN A 736 10.87 8.38 31.66
CA ASN A 736 10.95 6.95 31.99
C ASN A 736 10.50 6.66 33.44
N LYS A 737 10.87 7.52 34.39
CA LYS A 737 10.45 7.38 35.78
C LYS A 737 8.94 7.58 35.94
N LEU A 738 8.39 8.64 35.35
CA LEU A 738 6.94 8.93 35.44
C LEU A 738 6.10 7.79 34.83
N LEU A 739 6.55 7.22 33.71
CA LEU A 739 5.87 6.07 33.09
C LEU A 739 5.92 4.80 33.94
N SER A 740 6.93 4.62 34.79
CA SER A 740 7.01 3.45 35.70
C SER A 740 6.13 3.56 36.95
N GLU A 741 5.58 4.75 37.21
CA GLU A 741 4.68 5.01 38.34
C GLU A 741 3.19 4.77 38.00
N ILE A 742 2.89 4.49 36.72
CA ILE A 742 1.60 4.03 36.19
C ILE A 742 1.64 2.50 36.14
#